data_AF-A0A4C1SE01-F1
#
_entry.id   AF-A0A4C1SE01-F1
#
_cell.length_a   1.000
_cell.length_b   1.000
_cell.length_c   1.000
_cell.angle_alpha   90.00
_cell.angle_beta   90.00
_cell.angle_gamma   90.00
#
_symmetry.space_group_name_H-M   'P 1'
#
loop_
_entity.id
_entity.type
_entity.pdbx_description
1 polymer ?
#
loop_
_entity_poly.entity_id
_entity_poly.type
_entity_poly.pdbx_seq_one_letter_code
_entity_poly.pdbx_strand_id
1 'polypeptide(L)'
;MRLAKRGDDIVLVQEPWTNHGTILGLAAKGYKLLYATDTGNNKIRSCTLAKKHISIFILSDYSDGDTVTTMIEEEGTTMWILSSYMAHDQVEPPPGTMVAKAANAARMKGIPYIIGADANAHHQLWGSLDTNRRGEDIIDFVLINNLVILNKGSVPTFVTSNRREVLDITLVSMDIAHSACHGTSVQGVIQTRNCRPPWWTAEIAELRQKCRRLFNEAKRTGNWTLYKASTNKFKNLTRNAKRRSWRDFCGNVRDISETSRLRKILAKQPTVPSFIRKADGSWSTSCRESLEQLIDTHFPGNRSVTMGETSLLSYDRGTDCMPITEDMLRWAITSFYPYKSPGPDGIIPADLQHNMDVIIPWLLEIYGACFFWSYIPAEWIRSNVTFIPKGGRSSHMEAKDYRPISLTSFLLKTLERIMDLHLRSTIDDSYLSPSQHAYTKGRSVETALHSLVGHIEKANHYGNFTMVAFMDIEGAFNNVDPMAVVGALEQLGVDQSTVQLISRMLMRRTITSRIGATSVTREVCRGTPQGGVLSPLLWNVVVNRLLMNLDFLLIKTVAYADDVAIAVSGGHPESMARQLEYALRIVSDWGQHCGLRVNPAKTELVLFGRKYKVPPFAPPKLDGVLLALANRAKFLGVIFDSRLTWKENIRARAAKAISAIYVCKRAIGRTWGLRPNGVLWLYEMVVKPILFYGVTVWWQALDPVSNRLLFERVARTVAILTTGAMRTTPTKALFAILNWLPVDLTARQLAARTALRLCATGMWNPRPWGHASILENAGVRDVIPDLIDYCTPKPFLTRRFITSIWDEVLWTLHPYVYIRMDPGLTDGCSVLQAEISAIRRAAKWLMFYRILGTDILIITDSQAAIKSLTGMYTTSSLVQECRASLNEMARHTNVTLKWVRGHGSDHGNNTADELARRGTTLSEEDITPFCGLPLCMLEAF
;
A
#
# COMPACT_ATOMS: atom_id res chain seq x y z
N MET A 1 -19.13 30.86 -5.76
CA MET A 1 -20.27 30.02 -6.21
C MET A 1 -20.01 28.49 -6.24
N ARG A 2 -19.27 27.91 -5.27
CA ARG A 2 -19.19 26.45 -5.04
C ARG A 2 -19.70 25.99 -3.67
N LEU A 3 -19.93 26.93 -2.73
CA LEU A 3 -20.53 26.67 -1.42
C LEU A 3 -21.94 26.06 -1.55
N ALA A 4 -22.72 26.49 -2.54
CA ALA A 4 -24.04 25.93 -2.84
C ALA A 4 -24.06 24.44 -3.29
N LYS A 5 -22.91 23.78 -3.47
CA LYS A 5 -22.85 22.34 -3.79
C LYS A 5 -22.79 21.42 -2.56
N ARG A 6 -22.51 21.94 -1.36
CA ARG A 6 -22.38 21.12 -0.14
C ARG A 6 -23.66 20.99 0.66
N GLY A 7 -24.59 21.92 0.51
CA GLY A 7 -25.87 21.87 1.21
C GLY A 7 -25.80 22.23 2.69
N ASP A 8 -24.70 22.83 3.16
CA ASP A 8 -24.51 23.24 4.56
C ASP A 8 -25.53 24.35 4.96
N ASP A 9 -26.05 24.27 6.18
CA ASP A 9 -27.12 25.17 6.66
C ASP A 9 -26.60 26.57 7.05
N ILE A 10 -25.44 26.61 7.73
CA ILE A 10 -24.77 27.83 8.18
C ILE A 10 -23.27 27.72 7.86
N VAL A 11 -22.68 28.81 7.37
CA VAL A 11 -21.26 28.89 6.99
C VAL A 11 -20.67 30.17 7.58
N LEU A 12 -19.60 30.01 8.37
CA LEU A 12 -18.78 31.10 8.88
C LEU A 12 -17.62 31.37 7.92
N VAL A 13 -17.40 32.63 7.58
CA VAL A 13 -16.43 33.03 6.56
C VAL A 13 -15.56 34.17 7.07
N GLN A 14 -14.27 33.90 7.14
CA GLN A 14 -13.21 34.87 7.41
C GLN A 14 -12.57 35.32 6.08
N GLU A 15 -12.14 36.58 6.03
CA GLU A 15 -11.57 37.26 4.86
C GLU A 15 -12.43 37.14 3.56
N PRO A 16 -13.71 37.53 3.58
CA PRO A 16 -14.53 37.52 2.37
C PRO A 16 -13.98 38.49 1.31
N TRP A 17 -14.07 38.12 0.04
CA TRP A 17 -13.65 39.02 -1.04
C TRP A 17 -14.57 40.25 -1.12
N THR A 18 -14.01 41.45 -0.89
CA THR A 18 -14.76 42.70 -0.88
C THR A 18 -14.33 43.66 -1.99
N ASN A 19 -15.27 44.46 -2.50
CA ASN A 19 -15.00 45.61 -3.37
C ASN A 19 -15.84 46.80 -2.90
N HIS A 20 -15.20 47.95 -2.64
CA HIS A 20 -15.86 49.17 -2.14
C HIS A 20 -16.86 48.93 -0.99
N GLY A 21 -16.47 48.18 0.05
CA GLY A 21 -17.33 47.89 1.21
C GLY A 21 -18.47 46.89 0.94
N THR A 22 -18.45 46.17 -0.19
CA THR A 22 -19.46 45.17 -0.53
C THR A 22 -18.82 43.79 -0.73
N ILE A 23 -19.38 42.74 -0.14
CA ILE A 23 -18.92 41.36 -0.33
C ILE A 23 -19.33 40.85 -1.73
N LEU A 24 -18.37 40.30 -2.49
CA LEU A 24 -18.58 39.76 -3.83
C LEU A 24 -18.45 38.22 -3.87
N GLY A 25 -19.23 37.58 -4.74
CA GLY A 25 -19.09 36.14 -5.06
C GLY A 25 -19.67 35.15 -4.04
N LEU A 26 -20.15 35.66 -2.89
CA LEU A 26 -20.83 34.90 -1.83
C LEU A 26 -22.37 35.02 -1.86
N ALA A 27 -22.93 35.95 -2.64
CA ALA A 27 -24.38 36.02 -2.87
C ALA A 27 -24.86 34.79 -3.66
N ALA A 28 -25.35 33.77 -2.94
CA ALA A 28 -25.88 32.54 -3.51
C ALA A 28 -27.42 32.50 -3.42
N LYS A 29 -28.09 32.04 -4.48
CA LYS A 29 -29.54 31.86 -4.51
C LYS A 29 -29.94 30.86 -3.41
N GLY A 30 -30.71 31.32 -2.41
CA GLY A 30 -31.17 30.50 -1.28
C GLY A 30 -30.48 30.76 0.07
N TYR A 31 -29.48 31.66 0.13
CA TYR A 31 -28.81 32.05 1.38
C TYR A 31 -29.05 33.54 1.72
N LYS A 32 -29.04 33.86 3.01
CA LYS A 32 -28.91 35.19 3.62
C LYS A 32 -27.42 35.41 3.94
N LEU A 33 -26.92 36.62 3.70
CA LEU A 33 -25.55 37.02 4.02
C LEU A 33 -25.63 38.08 5.14
N LEU A 34 -25.00 37.80 6.27
CA LEU A 34 -24.99 38.64 7.47
C LEU A 34 -23.56 39.13 7.71
N TYR A 35 -23.38 40.45 7.81
CA TYR A 35 -22.09 41.08 8.11
C TYR A 35 -22.30 42.45 8.76
N ALA A 36 -21.29 42.92 9.48
CA ALA A 36 -21.22 44.26 10.03
C ALA A 36 -20.03 45.03 9.42
N THR A 37 -20.01 46.35 9.64
CA THR A 37 -18.97 47.26 9.12
C THR A 37 -18.55 48.22 10.22
N ASP A 38 -17.25 48.49 10.34
CA ASP A 38 -16.76 49.52 11.26
C ASP A 38 -17.19 50.92 10.82
N THR A 39 -17.66 51.71 11.79
CA THR A 39 -17.91 53.14 11.63
C THR A 39 -16.59 53.87 11.35
N GLY A 40 -16.25 54.02 10.07
CA GLY A 40 -15.13 54.87 9.62
C GLY A 40 -14.23 54.28 8.54
N ASN A 41 -14.19 52.96 8.33
CA ASN A 41 -13.20 52.33 7.41
C ASN A 41 -13.77 51.30 6.43
N ASN A 42 -15.08 51.02 6.44
CA ASN A 42 -15.78 50.12 5.51
C ASN A 42 -15.10 48.74 5.29
N LYS A 43 -14.32 48.28 6.27
CA LYS A 43 -13.53 47.05 6.21
C LYS A 43 -14.38 45.89 6.71
N ILE A 44 -14.50 44.84 5.90
CA ILE A 44 -15.27 43.63 6.22
C ILE A 44 -14.30 42.45 6.12
N ARG A 45 -13.97 41.84 7.27
CA ARG A 45 -13.08 40.70 7.42
C ARG A 45 -13.78 39.44 7.92
N SER A 46 -15.05 39.53 8.32
CA SER A 46 -15.85 38.36 8.64
C SER A 46 -17.31 38.49 8.20
N CYS A 47 -17.95 37.36 7.89
CA CYS A 47 -19.38 37.29 7.60
C CYS A 47 -19.95 35.89 7.85
N THR A 48 -21.28 35.82 7.97
CA THR A 48 -22.02 34.57 8.17
C THR A 48 -23.01 34.38 7.01
N LEU A 49 -22.99 33.22 6.37
CA LEU A 49 -24.02 32.80 5.42
C LEU A 49 -24.95 31.79 6.08
N ALA A 50 -26.25 31.93 5.86
CA ALA A 50 -27.24 30.97 6.34
C ALA A 50 -28.33 30.73 5.30
N LYS A 51 -28.94 29.55 5.24
CA LYS A 51 -30.06 29.32 4.33
C LYS A 51 -31.25 30.22 4.68
N LYS A 52 -32.03 30.63 3.68
CA LYS A 52 -33.12 31.60 3.86
C LYS A 52 -34.23 31.14 4.82
N HIS A 53 -34.43 29.83 4.97
CA HIS A 53 -35.43 29.28 5.88
C HIS A 53 -34.98 29.27 7.35
N ILE A 54 -33.70 29.47 7.64
CA ILE A 54 -33.18 29.55 9.01
C ILE A 54 -33.51 30.94 9.56
N SER A 55 -34.10 30.96 10.74
CA SER A 55 -34.36 32.15 11.54
C SER A 55 -33.08 32.57 12.25
N ILE A 56 -32.32 33.45 11.59
CA ILE A 56 -31.03 33.94 12.06
C ILE A 56 -30.94 35.46 11.89
N PHE A 57 -30.43 36.13 12.92
CA PHE A 57 -30.35 37.59 13.00
C PHE A 57 -28.95 38.03 13.44
N ILE A 58 -28.46 39.16 12.93
CA ILE A 58 -27.19 39.74 13.40
C ILE A 58 -27.42 40.49 14.72
N LEU A 59 -26.53 40.31 15.68
CA LEU A 59 -26.50 41.10 16.90
C LEU A 59 -25.52 42.26 16.72
N SER A 60 -26.04 43.43 16.33
CA SER A 60 -25.22 44.61 16.01
C SER A 60 -24.32 45.06 17.16
N ASP A 61 -24.79 44.97 18.41
CA ASP A 61 -24.03 45.40 19.59
C ASP A 61 -22.79 44.54 19.90
N TYR A 62 -22.68 43.40 19.22
CA TYR A 62 -21.62 42.41 19.32
C TYR A 62 -21.00 42.09 17.95
N SER A 63 -21.21 42.95 16.95
CA SER A 63 -20.68 42.75 15.60
C SER A 63 -19.96 43.99 15.10
N ASP A 64 -18.82 43.79 14.48
CA ASP A 64 -17.97 44.81 13.85
C ASP A 64 -17.42 44.30 12.51
N GLY A 65 -16.47 45.00 11.91
CA GLY A 65 -15.84 44.58 10.65
C GLY A 65 -15.11 43.23 10.74
N ASP A 66 -14.67 42.81 11.94
CA ASP A 66 -13.81 41.65 12.17
C ASP A 66 -14.55 40.45 12.77
N THR A 67 -15.66 40.71 13.47
CA THR A 67 -16.45 39.72 14.21
C THR A 67 -17.92 39.95 13.90
N VAL A 68 -18.59 38.90 13.44
CA VAL A 68 -20.03 38.91 13.17
C VAL A 68 -20.69 37.92 14.10
N THR A 69 -21.45 38.44 15.07
CA THR A 69 -22.23 37.65 16.02
C THR A 69 -23.66 37.54 15.51
N THR A 70 -24.14 36.32 15.38
CA THR A 70 -25.50 36.02 14.92
C THR A 70 -26.25 35.19 15.95
N MET A 71 -27.55 35.40 16.07
CA MET A 71 -28.45 34.65 16.93
C MET A 71 -29.37 33.79 16.08
N ILE A 72 -29.50 32.52 16.43
CA ILE A 72 -30.44 31.58 15.83
C ILE A 72 -31.53 31.30 16.85
N GLU A 73 -32.76 31.25 16.35
CA GLU A 73 -33.95 30.91 17.14
C GLU A 73 -34.73 29.82 16.40
N GLU A 74 -34.78 28.63 17.00
CA GLU A 74 -35.46 27.46 16.43
C GLU A 74 -36.13 26.67 17.56
N GLU A 75 -37.44 26.39 17.39
CA GLU A 75 -38.26 25.60 18.33
C GLU A 75 -38.16 26.04 19.82
N GLY A 76 -38.04 27.35 20.07
CA GLY A 76 -37.94 27.91 21.43
C GLY A 76 -36.55 27.83 22.06
N THR A 77 -35.53 27.39 21.32
CA THR A 77 -34.12 27.37 21.74
C THR A 77 -33.35 28.48 21.04
N THR A 78 -32.50 29.19 21.79
CA THR A 78 -31.66 30.27 21.27
C THR A 78 -30.19 29.90 21.32
N MET A 79 -29.43 30.15 20.24
CA MET A 79 -27.98 29.93 20.19
C MET A 79 -27.28 31.10 19.50
N TRP A 80 -26.08 31.46 19.95
CA TRP A 80 -25.25 32.46 19.30
C TRP A 80 -24.14 31.82 18.47
N ILE A 81 -23.91 32.31 17.25
CA ILE A 81 -22.82 31.88 16.38
C ILE A 81 -21.99 33.09 15.97
N LEU A 82 -20.69 33.00 16.25
CA LEU A 82 -19.70 34.04 16.01
C LEU A 82 -18.76 33.59 14.89
N SER A 83 -18.66 34.41 13.85
CA SER A 83 -17.59 34.33 12.85
C SER A 83 -16.60 35.45 13.15
N SER A 84 -15.33 35.13 13.43
CA SER A 84 -14.32 36.15 13.80
C SER A 84 -13.01 36.01 13.03
N TYR A 85 -12.40 37.13 12.67
CA TYR A 85 -11.05 37.21 12.12
C TYR A 85 -10.16 37.98 13.10
N MET A 86 -9.23 37.28 13.74
CA MET A 86 -8.34 37.85 14.75
C MET A 86 -7.04 38.27 14.09
N ALA A 87 -6.96 39.53 13.65
CA ALA A 87 -5.85 39.99 12.83
C ALA A 87 -4.51 39.97 13.59
N HIS A 88 -3.42 39.57 12.91
CA HIS A 88 -2.09 39.53 13.52
C HIS A 88 -1.51 40.93 13.79
N ASP A 89 -2.06 41.96 13.16
CA ASP A 89 -1.59 43.35 13.13
C ASP A 89 -2.32 44.24 14.15
N GLN A 90 -3.27 43.69 14.90
CA GLN A 90 -3.97 44.40 15.97
C GLN A 90 -3.10 44.52 17.22
N VAL A 91 -3.19 45.70 17.87
CA VAL A 91 -2.49 46.02 19.12
C VAL A 91 -3.08 45.25 20.30
N GLU A 92 -4.37 44.91 20.24
CA GLU A 92 -5.07 44.15 21.28
C GLU A 92 -4.73 42.64 21.20
N PRO A 93 -4.54 41.96 22.34
CA PRO A 93 -4.34 40.51 22.39
C PRO A 93 -5.63 39.77 21.98
N PRO A 94 -5.53 38.61 21.31
CA PRO A 94 -6.70 37.81 20.97
C PRO A 94 -7.26 37.08 22.22
N PRO A 95 -8.56 36.82 22.27
CA PRO A 95 -9.57 37.26 21.31
C PRO A 95 -9.91 38.75 21.47
N GLY A 96 -10.23 39.42 20.35
CA GLY A 96 -10.54 40.85 20.35
C GLY A 96 -11.76 41.21 21.20
N THR A 97 -11.89 42.51 21.51
CA THR A 97 -12.93 43.06 22.40
C THR A 97 -14.35 42.61 22.07
N MET A 98 -14.73 42.50 20.79
CA MET A 98 -16.07 42.04 20.40
C MET A 98 -16.32 40.57 20.71
N VAL A 99 -15.35 39.69 20.47
CA VAL A 99 -15.48 38.26 20.80
C VAL A 99 -15.60 38.08 22.32
N ALA A 100 -14.79 38.81 23.09
CA ALA A 100 -14.86 38.77 24.55
C ALA A 100 -16.19 39.33 25.09
N LYS A 101 -16.67 40.44 24.54
CA LYS A 101 -17.97 41.05 24.90
C LYS A 101 -19.14 40.12 24.58
N ALA A 102 -19.13 39.47 23.41
CA ALA A 102 -20.16 38.55 22.98
C ALA A 102 -20.18 37.26 23.81
N ALA A 103 -19.01 36.64 24.06
CA ALA A 103 -18.90 35.44 24.86
C ALA A 103 -19.32 35.67 26.32
N ASN A 104 -18.89 36.79 26.93
CA ASN A 104 -19.31 37.15 28.29
C ASN A 104 -20.83 37.38 28.38
N ALA A 105 -21.42 38.07 27.39
CA ALA A 105 -22.86 38.31 27.36
C ALA A 105 -23.68 37.02 27.16
N ALA A 106 -23.23 36.13 26.27
CA ALA A 106 -23.85 34.82 26.06
C ALA A 106 -23.80 33.98 27.35
N ARG A 107 -22.63 33.93 28.01
CA ARG A 107 -22.43 33.22 29.28
C ARG A 107 -23.33 33.77 30.40
N MET A 108 -23.41 35.08 30.57
CA MET A 108 -24.28 35.70 31.59
C MET A 108 -25.77 35.43 31.34
N LYS A 109 -26.17 35.28 30.08
CA LYS A 109 -27.55 34.97 29.69
C LYS A 109 -27.85 33.47 29.65
N GLY A 110 -26.86 32.61 29.90
CA GLY A 110 -26.99 31.15 29.78
C GLY A 110 -27.31 30.67 28.36
N ILE A 111 -26.88 31.43 27.34
CA ILE A 111 -27.14 31.12 25.93
C ILE A 111 -25.95 30.32 25.38
N PRO A 112 -26.17 29.12 24.81
CA PRO A 112 -25.12 28.36 24.15
C PRO A 112 -24.52 29.11 22.96
N TYR A 113 -23.22 28.95 22.72
CA TYR A 113 -22.57 29.65 21.62
C TYR A 113 -21.40 28.90 20.96
N ILE A 114 -21.20 29.20 19.68
CA ILE A 114 -20.15 28.66 18.81
C ILE A 114 -19.29 29.82 18.28
N ILE A 115 -17.98 29.66 18.31
CA ILE A 115 -17.01 30.61 17.74
C ILE A 115 -16.20 29.90 16.67
N GLY A 116 -16.38 30.30 15.41
CA GLY A 116 -15.46 29.95 14.32
C GLY A 116 -14.53 31.13 14.06
N ALA A 117 -13.23 30.94 14.20
CA ALA A 117 -12.27 32.03 14.06
C ALA A 117 -11.03 31.65 13.26
N ASP A 118 -10.56 32.57 12.42
CA ASP A 118 -9.16 32.60 11.99
C ASP A 118 -8.39 33.36 13.08
N ALA A 119 -7.75 32.61 13.95
CA ALA A 119 -7.17 33.14 15.19
C ALA A 119 -5.83 33.86 14.96
N ASN A 120 -5.14 33.58 13.85
CA ASN A 120 -3.73 33.94 13.65
C ASN A 120 -2.87 33.67 14.90
N ALA A 121 -3.14 32.55 15.59
CA ALA A 121 -2.54 32.15 16.85
C ALA A 121 -2.12 30.68 16.78
N HIS A 122 -0.99 30.36 17.39
CA HIS A 122 -0.41 29.02 17.32
C HIS A 122 -0.47 28.39 18.69
N HIS A 123 -1.07 27.20 18.77
CA HIS A 123 -0.98 26.37 19.96
C HIS A 123 -1.06 24.90 19.55
N GLN A 124 -0.29 24.06 20.25
CA GLN A 124 -0.30 22.61 20.04
C GLN A 124 -1.67 21.96 20.30
N LEU A 125 -2.60 22.62 21.02
CA LEU A 125 -3.89 22.07 21.43
C LEU A 125 -4.89 22.01 20.27
N TRP A 126 -4.77 22.89 19.29
CA TRP A 126 -5.55 22.85 18.04
C TRP A 126 -4.71 22.42 16.83
N GLY A 127 -3.53 21.84 17.05
CA GLY A 127 -2.75 21.14 16.03
C GLY A 127 -1.65 21.93 15.32
N SER A 128 -1.25 23.10 15.82
CA SER A 128 -0.08 23.86 15.31
C SER A 128 1.25 23.24 15.76
N LEU A 129 2.34 23.58 15.04
CA LEU A 129 3.68 23.01 15.30
C LEU A 129 4.35 23.61 16.55
N ASP A 130 4.03 24.86 16.87
CA ASP A 130 4.51 25.58 18.04
C ASP A 130 3.36 26.28 18.79
N THR A 131 3.66 26.76 20.01
CA THR A 131 2.78 27.65 20.76
C THR A 131 3.39 29.04 20.79
N ASN A 132 2.61 30.07 20.42
CA ASN A 132 3.01 31.48 20.50
C ASN A 132 2.17 32.23 21.54
N ARG A 133 2.59 33.45 21.90
CA ARG A 133 1.91 34.25 22.94
C ARG A 133 0.41 34.46 22.67
N ARG A 134 0.05 34.69 21.41
CA ARG A 134 -1.36 34.81 20.99
C ARG A 134 -2.15 33.52 21.21
N GLY A 135 -1.49 32.36 21.08
CA GLY A 135 -2.07 31.06 21.40
C GLY A 135 -2.34 30.90 22.88
N GLU A 136 -1.40 31.32 23.74
CA GLU A 136 -1.59 31.35 25.19
C GLU A 136 -2.75 32.27 25.59
N ASP A 137 -2.83 33.49 25.03
CA ASP A 137 -3.92 34.44 25.30
C ASP A 137 -5.32 33.85 24.97
N ILE A 138 -5.41 33.06 23.89
CA ILE A 138 -6.65 32.35 23.53
C ILE A 138 -6.93 31.19 24.50
N ILE A 139 -5.92 30.47 24.98
CA ILE A 139 -6.10 29.41 25.97
C ILE A 139 -6.61 29.99 27.29
N ASP A 140 -6.06 31.09 27.76
CA ASP A 140 -6.56 31.79 28.94
C ASP A 140 -8.04 32.16 28.77
N PHE A 141 -8.42 32.67 27.58
CA PHE A 141 -9.81 32.94 27.26
C PHE A 141 -10.70 31.68 27.25
N VAL A 142 -10.23 30.57 26.68
CA VAL A 142 -10.94 29.28 26.67
C VAL A 142 -11.19 28.79 28.11
N LEU A 143 -10.17 28.87 28.97
CA LEU A 143 -10.25 28.46 30.37
C LEU A 143 -11.22 29.36 31.17
N ILE A 144 -11.11 30.69 31.02
CA ILE A 144 -11.96 31.66 31.72
C ILE A 144 -13.45 31.51 31.33
N ASN A 145 -13.73 31.13 30.09
CA ASN A 145 -15.09 31.02 29.56
C ASN A 145 -15.62 29.58 29.51
N ASN A 146 -14.89 28.61 30.06
CA ASN A 146 -15.25 27.18 30.07
C ASN A 146 -15.66 26.65 28.68
N LEU A 147 -14.80 26.94 27.69
CA LEU A 147 -15.01 26.56 26.29
C LEU A 147 -14.32 25.25 25.95
N VAL A 148 -14.85 24.54 24.95
CA VAL A 148 -14.26 23.32 24.39
C VAL A 148 -13.74 23.59 22.98
N ILE A 149 -12.50 23.19 22.72
CA ILE A 149 -11.87 23.25 21.40
C ILE A 149 -12.31 22.02 20.59
N LEU A 150 -12.95 22.23 19.43
CA LEU A 150 -13.46 21.14 18.57
C LEU A 150 -12.52 20.73 17.43
N ASN A 151 -11.38 21.40 17.29
CA ASN A 151 -10.38 21.07 16.28
C ASN A 151 -9.88 19.62 16.46
N LYS A 152 -10.07 18.78 15.42
CA LYS A 152 -9.55 17.40 15.40
C LYS A 152 -8.54 17.24 14.27
N GLY A 153 -7.32 16.83 14.64
CA GLY A 153 -6.21 16.60 13.70
C GLY A 153 -5.28 17.80 13.55
N SER A 154 -4.18 17.60 12.81
CA SER A 154 -3.10 18.58 12.63
C SER A 154 -2.96 19.02 11.17
N VAL A 155 -4.08 19.11 10.44
CA VAL A 155 -4.06 19.53 9.03
C VAL A 155 -3.90 21.04 8.99
N PRO A 156 -2.75 21.57 8.52
CA PRO A 156 -2.48 23.00 8.58
C PRO A 156 -3.41 23.77 7.66
N THR A 157 -4.02 24.84 8.17
CA THR A 157 -4.85 25.76 7.38
C THR A 157 -4.05 26.94 6.82
N PHE A 158 -2.87 27.19 7.39
CA PHE A 158 -1.86 28.11 6.87
C PHE A 158 -0.61 27.35 6.41
N VAL A 159 -0.19 27.51 5.16
CA VAL A 159 0.99 26.82 4.59
C VAL A 159 1.82 27.76 3.72
N THR A 160 3.07 27.96 4.10
CA THR A 160 4.12 28.58 3.27
C THR A 160 5.18 27.55 2.87
N SER A 161 6.21 27.96 2.14
CA SER A 161 7.34 27.06 1.81
C SER A 161 8.10 26.59 3.06
N ASN A 162 8.03 27.36 4.15
CA ASN A 162 8.87 27.18 5.33
C ASN A 162 8.07 26.88 6.62
N ARG A 163 6.74 27.04 6.60
CA ARG A 163 5.90 26.94 7.81
C ARG A 163 4.52 26.36 7.50
N ARG A 164 3.95 25.61 8.45
CA ARG A 164 2.63 24.98 8.35
C ARG A 164 1.93 25.04 9.70
N GLU A 165 0.82 25.77 9.80
CA GLU A 165 0.12 25.99 11.08
C GLU A 165 -1.39 25.83 10.93
N VAL A 166 -2.08 25.52 12.04
CA VAL A 166 -3.54 25.50 12.13
C VAL A 166 -3.98 26.81 12.77
N LEU A 167 -4.52 27.72 11.96
CA LEU A 167 -4.96 29.04 12.41
C LEU A 167 -6.47 29.13 12.59
N ASP A 168 -7.23 28.30 11.87
CA ASP A 168 -8.69 28.25 12.01
C ASP A 168 -9.08 27.38 13.21
N ILE A 169 -9.71 28.00 14.20
CA ILE A 169 -10.18 27.35 15.42
C ILE A 169 -11.70 27.36 15.51
N THR A 170 -12.25 26.31 16.12
CA THR A 170 -13.68 26.21 16.47
C THR A 170 -13.80 25.97 17.96
N LEU A 171 -14.42 26.91 18.67
CA LEU A 171 -14.68 26.87 20.10
C LEU A 171 -16.19 26.78 20.35
N VAL A 172 -16.61 26.02 21.36
CA VAL A 172 -18.02 25.90 21.73
C VAL A 172 -18.21 25.96 23.24
N SER A 173 -19.36 26.48 23.69
CA SER A 173 -19.73 26.38 25.10
C SER A 173 -19.94 24.93 25.53
N MET A 174 -19.60 24.61 26.79
CA MET A 174 -19.64 23.25 27.32
C MET A 174 -21.00 22.57 27.13
N ASP A 175 -22.09 23.32 27.22
CA ASP A 175 -23.48 22.84 27.14
C ASP A 175 -23.81 22.13 25.82
N ILE A 176 -23.09 22.46 24.73
CA ILE A 176 -23.31 21.90 23.39
C ILE A 176 -22.13 21.06 22.89
N ALA A 177 -21.07 20.92 23.69
CA ALA A 177 -19.84 20.25 23.28
C ALA A 177 -20.06 18.78 22.87
N HIS A 178 -20.90 18.04 23.62
CA HIS A 178 -21.23 16.65 23.31
C HIS A 178 -22.02 16.48 22.00
N SER A 179 -22.96 17.38 21.73
CA SER A 179 -23.77 17.37 20.50
C SER A 179 -22.97 17.85 19.28
N ALA A 180 -22.08 18.83 19.45
CA ALA A 180 -21.26 19.37 18.37
C ALA A 180 -20.17 18.38 17.90
N CYS A 181 -19.69 17.48 18.77
CA CYS A 181 -18.64 16.49 18.48
C CYS A 181 -19.00 15.46 17.39
N HIS A 182 -20.28 15.31 17.05
CA HIS A 182 -20.79 14.39 16.02
C HIS A 182 -20.90 15.04 14.62
N GLY A 183 -20.70 16.36 14.50
CA GLY A 183 -20.97 17.10 13.25
C GLY A 183 -19.86 18.02 12.72
N THR A 184 -18.84 18.39 13.51
CA THR A 184 -17.80 19.33 13.05
C THR A 184 -16.55 18.62 12.52
N SER A 185 -16.48 18.45 11.19
CA SER A 185 -15.20 18.29 10.51
C SER A 185 -14.64 19.67 10.17
N VAL A 186 -13.53 20.10 10.79
CA VAL A 186 -12.72 21.21 10.28
C VAL A 186 -12.10 20.73 8.96
N GLN A 187 -12.86 20.85 7.88
CA GLN A 187 -12.36 20.56 6.54
C GLN A 187 -11.56 21.75 6.08
N GLY A 188 -10.24 21.60 6.19
CA GLY A 188 -9.27 22.55 5.66
C GLY A 188 -9.70 23.08 4.30
N VAL A 189 -9.81 24.41 4.23
CA VAL A 189 -9.63 25.24 3.06
C VAL A 189 -9.67 24.44 1.74
N ILE A 190 -10.85 24.36 1.10
CA ILE A 190 -10.88 24.24 -0.37
C ILE A 190 -10.47 25.61 -0.92
N GLN A 191 -9.20 25.96 -0.76
CA GLN A 191 -8.56 26.70 -1.82
C GLN A 191 -8.59 25.75 -3.01
N THR A 192 -9.43 26.07 -3.98
CA THR A 192 -9.14 25.65 -5.34
C THR A 192 -7.77 26.24 -5.65
N ARG A 193 -6.73 25.44 -5.40
CA ARG A 193 -5.42 25.65 -5.96
C ARG A 193 -5.61 25.69 -7.46
N ASN A 194 -5.80 26.89 -8.01
CA ASN A 194 -4.99 27.29 -9.14
C ASN A 194 -3.54 27.39 -8.60
N CYS A 195 -2.98 26.25 -8.17
CA CYS A 195 -1.56 26.12 -7.98
C CYS A 195 -1.00 26.29 -9.37
N ARG A 196 -0.62 27.54 -9.65
CA ARG A 196 0.37 27.78 -10.68
C ARG A 196 1.50 26.80 -10.35
N PRO A 197 1.90 25.96 -11.32
CA PRO A 197 2.84 24.91 -11.04
C PRO A 197 4.14 25.52 -10.48
N PRO A 198 4.93 24.80 -9.67
CA PRO A 198 6.02 25.40 -8.89
C PRO A 198 7.09 26.13 -9.72
N TRP A 199 7.14 25.86 -11.03
CA TRP A 199 8.02 26.54 -11.99
C TRP A 199 7.46 27.86 -12.56
N TRP A 200 6.24 28.25 -12.20
CA TRP A 200 5.56 29.42 -12.77
C TRP A 200 5.86 30.69 -11.94
N THR A 201 6.77 31.53 -12.44
CA THR A 201 7.19 32.78 -11.80
C THR A 201 6.44 34.01 -12.32
N ALA A 202 6.54 35.14 -11.62
CA ALA A 202 6.02 36.44 -12.07
C ALA A 202 6.60 36.84 -13.44
N GLU A 203 7.91 36.67 -13.63
CA GLU A 203 8.61 36.95 -14.89
C GLU A 203 8.03 36.15 -16.08
N ILE A 204 7.68 34.87 -15.87
CA ILE A 204 7.03 34.04 -16.91
C ILE A 204 5.62 34.54 -17.21
N ALA A 205 4.89 35.00 -16.19
CA ALA A 205 3.54 35.57 -16.37
C ALA A 205 3.60 36.89 -17.18
N GLU A 206 4.55 37.77 -16.88
CA GLU A 206 4.79 39.02 -17.60
C GLU A 206 5.20 38.78 -19.05
N LEU A 207 6.13 37.84 -19.29
CA LEU A 207 6.54 37.47 -20.65
C LEU A 207 5.40 36.87 -21.46
N ARG A 208 4.49 36.11 -20.83
CA ARG A 208 3.27 35.60 -21.49
C ARG A 208 2.35 36.73 -21.91
N GLN A 209 2.12 37.71 -21.04
CA GLN A 209 1.34 38.90 -21.37
C GLN A 209 2.00 39.73 -22.48
N LYS A 210 3.33 39.91 -22.43
CA LYS A 210 4.11 40.58 -23.48
C LYS A 210 4.00 39.85 -24.83
N CYS A 211 4.13 38.53 -24.85
CA CYS A 211 3.95 37.72 -26.06
C CYS A 211 2.53 37.86 -26.63
N ARG A 212 1.50 37.93 -25.78
CA ARG A 212 0.11 38.12 -26.22
C ARG A 212 -0.11 39.51 -26.84
N ARG A 213 0.47 40.56 -26.26
CA ARG A 213 0.45 41.91 -26.82
C ARG A 213 1.13 41.97 -28.19
N LEU A 214 2.38 41.49 -28.26
CA LEU A 214 3.17 41.46 -29.50
C LEU A 214 2.55 40.57 -30.58
N PHE A 215 1.82 39.51 -30.21
CA PHE A 215 1.05 38.70 -31.16
C PHE A 215 -0.09 39.49 -31.80
N ASN A 216 -0.87 40.22 -31.00
CA ASN A 216 -1.97 41.05 -31.51
C ASN A 216 -1.44 42.20 -32.40
N GLU A 217 -0.30 42.78 -32.02
CA GLU A 217 0.38 43.82 -32.80
C GLU A 217 0.91 43.29 -34.14
N ALA A 218 1.63 42.15 -34.12
CA ALA A 218 2.12 41.51 -35.34
C ALA A 218 0.98 41.10 -36.30
N LYS A 219 -0.17 40.70 -35.76
CA LYS A 219 -1.38 40.41 -36.56
C LYS A 219 -1.94 41.65 -37.26
N ARG A 220 -1.75 42.85 -36.70
CA ARG A 220 -2.13 44.15 -37.30
C ARG A 220 -1.09 44.69 -38.27
N THR A 221 0.20 44.58 -37.94
CA THR A 221 1.29 45.26 -38.66
C THR A 221 2.04 44.37 -39.65
N GLY A 222 1.84 43.05 -39.61
CA GLY A 222 2.58 42.08 -40.42
C GLY A 222 4.02 41.82 -39.97
N ASN A 223 4.54 42.55 -38.97
CA ASN A 223 5.91 42.41 -38.48
C ASN A 223 6.00 41.39 -37.32
N TRP A 224 6.51 40.19 -37.64
CA TRP A 224 6.59 39.07 -36.69
C TRP A 224 7.90 38.99 -35.89
N THR A 225 8.87 39.87 -36.15
CA THR A 225 10.25 39.76 -35.60
C THR A 225 10.26 39.85 -34.07
N LEU A 226 9.63 40.88 -33.51
CA LEU A 226 9.55 41.13 -32.06
C LEU A 226 8.75 40.04 -31.33
N TYR A 227 7.66 39.56 -31.93
CA TYR A 227 6.88 38.44 -31.40
C TYR A 227 7.71 37.14 -31.35
N LYS A 228 8.42 36.80 -32.43
CA LYS A 228 9.29 35.61 -32.48
C LYS A 228 10.39 35.69 -31.43
N ALA A 229 11.06 36.84 -31.28
CA ALA A 229 12.08 37.07 -30.27
C ALA A 229 11.54 36.91 -28.83
N SER A 230 10.41 37.55 -28.51
CA SER A 230 9.78 37.43 -27.19
C SER A 230 9.29 36.00 -26.91
N THR A 231 8.78 35.30 -27.92
CA THR A 231 8.32 33.91 -27.80
C THR A 231 9.48 32.96 -27.53
N ASN A 232 10.63 33.16 -28.18
CA ASN A 232 11.84 32.38 -27.92
C ASN A 232 12.34 32.62 -26.49
N LYS A 233 12.35 33.87 -26.00
CA LYS A 233 12.69 34.20 -24.62
C LYS A 233 11.73 33.53 -23.62
N PHE A 234 10.42 33.59 -23.87
CA PHE A 234 9.40 32.92 -23.06
C PHE A 234 9.58 31.40 -23.02
N LYS A 235 9.81 30.76 -24.18
CA LYS A 235 10.06 29.31 -24.28
C LYS A 235 11.32 28.91 -23.51
N ASN A 236 12.41 29.65 -23.66
CA ASN A 236 13.69 29.38 -22.99
C ASN A 236 13.56 29.52 -21.46
N LEU A 237 12.96 30.61 -20.99
CA LEU A 237 12.75 30.85 -19.56
C LEU A 237 11.85 29.77 -18.95
N THR A 238 10.72 29.46 -19.60
CA THR A 238 9.80 28.40 -19.17
C THR A 238 10.50 27.05 -19.09
N ARG A 239 11.34 26.71 -20.08
CA ARG A 239 12.11 25.46 -20.09
C ARG A 239 13.10 25.41 -18.92
N ASN A 240 13.79 26.51 -18.65
CA ASN A 240 14.77 26.61 -17.58
C ASN A 240 14.10 26.55 -16.19
N ALA A 241 12.97 27.23 -16.00
CA ALA A 241 12.22 27.20 -14.75
C ALA A 241 11.64 25.81 -14.47
N LYS A 242 11.04 25.16 -15.48
CA LYS A 242 10.59 23.76 -15.39
C LYS A 242 11.72 22.82 -15.00
N ARG A 243 12.89 23.00 -15.62
CA ARG A 243 14.08 22.20 -15.32
C ARG A 243 14.54 22.44 -13.88
N ARG A 244 14.68 23.69 -13.43
CA ARG A 244 15.11 24.03 -12.07
C ARG A 244 14.16 23.44 -11.03
N SER A 245 12.86 23.72 -11.16
CA SER A 245 11.83 23.14 -10.28
C SER A 245 11.86 21.62 -10.22
N TRP A 246 12.11 20.94 -11.35
CA TRP A 246 12.29 19.48 -11.36
C TRP A 246 13.55 19.02 -10.62
N ARG A 247 14.68 19.74 -10.77
CA ARG A 247 15.92 19.44 -10.04
C ARG A 247 15.73 19.60 -8.54
N ASP A 248 15.10 20.68 -8.12
CA ASP A 248 14.84 20.99 -6.70
C ASP A 248 13.91 19.94 -6.09
N PHE A 249 12.85 19.57 -6.82
CA PHE A 249 11.96 18.47 -6.41
C PHE A 249 12.73 17.16 -6.20
N CYS A 250 13.58 16.76 -7.17
CA CYS A 250 14.36 15.53 -7.05
C CYS A 250 15.41 15.58 -5.91
N GLY A 251 16.02 16.75 -5.66
CA GLY A 251 16.99 16.94 -4.59
C GLY A 251 16.39 16.93 -3.18
N ASN A 252 15.09 17.23 -3.08
CA ASN A 252 14.35 17.25 -1.81
C ASN A 252 13.71 15.90 -1.45
N VAL A 253 13.79 14.89 -2.32
CA VAL A 253 13.35 13.53 -2.00
C VAL A 253 14.29 12.94 -0.96
N ARG A 254 13.80 12.77 0.27
CA ARG A 254 14.59 12.24 1.39
C ARG A 254 14.27 10.78 1.69
N ASP A 255 13.02 10.39 1.48
CA ASP A 255 12.54 9.08 1.92
C ASP A 255 12.42 8.05 0.77
N ILE A 256 12.52 6.79 1.17
CA ILE A 256 12.32 5.63 0.29
C ILE A 256 10.89 5.62 -0.29
N SER A 257 9.88 5.98 0.51
CA SER A 257 8.48 6.02 0.08
C SER A 257 8.26 7.06 -1.03
N GLU A 258 8.90 8.22 -0.93
CA GLU A 258 8.91 9.28 -1.94
C GLU A 258 9.65 8.85 -3.21
N THR A 259 10.79 8.18 -3.06
CA THR A 259 11.57 7.63 -4.19
C THR A 259 10.73 6.61 -4.99
N SER A 260 9.96 5.76 -4.32
CA SER A 260 9.02 4.82 -4.96
C SER A 260 7.89 5.54 -5.71
N ARG A 261 7.34 6.61 -5.15
CA ARG A 261 6.32 7.45 -5.81
C ARG A 261 6.89 8.17 -7.03
N LEU A 262 8.09 8.74 -6.92
CA LEU A 262 8.80 9.40 -8.02
C LEU A 262 8.98 8.46 -9.21
N ARG A 263 9.42 7.23 -8.97
CA ARG A 263 9.53 6.21 -10.03
C ARG A 263 8.18 5.96 -10.70
N LYS A 264 7.09 5.84 -9.95
CA LYS A 264 5.74 5.62 -10.52
C LYS A 264 5.29 6.79 -11.40
N ILE A 265 5.59 8.02 -11.00
CA ILE A 265 5.33 9.23 -11.78
C ILE A 265 6.13 9.23 -13.07
N LEU A 266 7.42 8.89 -13.00
CA LEU A 266 8.30 8.85 -14.17
C LEU A 266 7.96 7.73 -15.16
N ALA A 267 7.41 6.62 -14.66
CA ALA A 267 7.07 5.43 -15.44
C ALA A 267 5.69 5.50 -16.12
N LYS A 268 4.79 6.39 -15.70
CA LYS A 268 3.42 6.48 -16.22
C LYS A 268 3.20 7.79 -16.98
N GLN A 269 2.74 7.69 -18.22
CA GLN A 269 1.69 8.59 -18.71
C GLN A 269 0.37 7.87 -18.44
N PRO A 270 -0.59 8.44 -17.69
CA PRO A 270 -1.91 7.83 -17.58
C PRO A 270 -2.58 7.92 -18.96
N THR A 271 -2.54 6.82 -19.72
CA THR A 271 -3.41 6.64 -20.89
C THR A 271 -4.81 6.38 -20.38
N VAL A 272 -5.63 7.43 -20.37
CA VAL A 272 -7.09 7.25 -20.28
C VAL A 272 -7.50 6.54 -21.58
N PRO A 273 -8.28 5.43 -21.51
CA PRO A 273 -8.80 4.81 -22.73
C PRO A 273 -9.72 5.84 -23.41
N SER A 274 -9.24 6.51 -24.45
CA SER A 274 -10.05 7.47 -25.19
C SER A 274 -10.86 6.73 -26.25
N PHE A 275 -10.20 5.95 -27.10
CA PHE A 275 -10.83 5.18 -28.17
C PHE A 275 -10.24 3.77 -28.26
N ILE A 276 -11.12 2.77 -28.35
CA ILE A 276 -10.81 1.35 -28.48
C ILE A 276 -11.10 0.91 -29.91
N ARG A 277 -10.21 0.12 -30.49
CA ARG A 277 -10.39 -0.52 -31.79
C ARG A 277 -11.32 -1.72 -31.66
N LYS A 278 -12.34 -1.77 -32.49
CA LYS A 278 -13.32 -2.85 -32.58
C LYS A 278 -12.81 -4.02 -33.41
N ALA A 279 -13.51 -5.16 -33.34
CA ALA A 279 -13.18 -6.37 -34.07
C ALA A 279 -13.28 -6.21 -35.60
N ASP A 280 -14.16 -5.33 -36.09
CA ASP A 280 -14.30 -4.97 -37.50
C ASP A 280 -13.19 -4.03 -38.02
N GLY A 281 -12.24 -3.64 -37.16
CA GLY A 281 -11.15 -2.74 -37.47
C GLY A 281 -11.47 -1.25 -37.31
N SER A 282 -12.73 -0.88 -37.08
CA SER A 282 -13.17 0.49 -36.81
C SER A 282 -12.81 0.96 -35.39
N TRP A 283 -12.92 2.27 -35.13
CA TRP A 283 -12.67 2.85 -33.81
C TRP A 283 -13.98 3.22 -33.13
N SER A 284 -14.05 3.05 -31.81
CA SER A 284 -15.10 3.66 -31.00
C SER A 284 -15.10 5.19 -31.20
N THR A 285 -16.28 5.78 -31.20
CA THR A 285 -16.52 7.21 -31.44
C THR A 285 -16.83 7.99 -30.16
N SER A 286 -17.15 7.30 -29.07
CA SER A 286 -17.52 7.92 -27.78
C SER A 286 -16.95 7.18 -26.57
N CYS A 287 -16.86 7.86 -25.43
CA CYS A 287 -16.45 7.23 -24.16
C CYS A 287 -17.41 6.11 -23.72
N ARG A 288 -18.70 6.23 -24.04
CA ARG A 288 -19.70 5.17 -23.77
C ARG A 288 -19.42 3.93 -24.60
N GLU A 289 -19.20 4.09 -25.89
CA GLU A 289 -18.91 2.99 -26.80
C GLU A 289 -17.58 2.29 -26.45
N SER A 290 -16.55 3.06 -26.07
CA SER A 290 -15.29 2.51 -25.53
C SER A 290 -15.54 1.66 -24.27
N LEU A 291 -16.39 2.14 -23.35
CA LEU A 291 -16.76 1.41 -22.13
C LEU A 291 -17.53 0.12 -22.42
N GLU A 292 -18.52 0.19 -23.31
CA GLU A 292 -19.32 -0.97 -23.73
C GLU A 292 -18.42 -2.02 -24.38
N GLN A 293 -17.55 -1.63 -25.31
CA GLN A 293 -16.58 -2.55 -25.93
C GLN A 293 -15.66 -3.21 -24.91
N LEU A 294 -15.18 -2.46 -23.91
CA LEU A 294 -14.38 -3.01 -22.82
C LEU A 294 -15.18 -4.00 -21.97
N ILE A 295 -16.41 -3.68 -21.60
CA ILE A 295 -17.27 -4.56 -20.80
C ILE A 295 -17.62 -5.83 -21.59
N ASP A 296 -18.06 -5.71 -22.83
CA ASP A 296 -18.49 -6.84 -23.66
C ASP A 296 -17.34 -7.80 -23.97
N THR A 297 -16.12 -7.29 -24.11
CA THR A 297 -14.93 -8.13 -24.31
C THR A 297 -14.52 -8.90 -23.05
N HIS A 298 -14.68 -8.29 -21.87
CA HIS A 298 -14.15 -8.84 -20.61
C HIS A 298 -15.19 -9.56 -19.76
N PHE A 299 -16.48 -9.33 -19.99
CA PHE A 299 -17.58 -9.94 -19.26
C PHE A 299 -18.59 -10.53 -20.27
N PRO A 300 -18.29 -11.72 -20.82
CA PRO A 300 -19.16 -12.33 -21.82
C PRO A 300 -20.50 -12.73 -21.20
N GLY A 301 -21.59 -12.54 -21.96
CA GLY A 301 -22.95 -12.81 -21.50
C GLY A 301 -23.49 -11.78 -20.51
N ASN A 302 -22.86 -10.60 -20.41
CA ASN A 302 -23.39 -9.50 -19.63
C ASN A 302 -24.73 -8.99 -20.19
N ARG A 303 -25.59 -8.45 -19.32
CA ARG A 303 -26.93 -7.94 -19.68
C ARG A 303 -27.12 -6.51 -19.17
N SER A 304 -27.92 -5.73 -19.89
CA SER A 304 -28.41 -4.45 -19.36
C SER A 304 -29.28 -4.70 -18.15
N VAL A 305 -29.08 -3.94 -17.07
CA VAL A 305 -29.91 -4.03 -15.86
C VAL A 305 -31.35 -3.69 -16.26
N THR A 306 -32.27 -4.64 -16.11
CA THR A 306 -33.70 -4.39 -16.30
C THR A 306 -34.25 -4.02 -14.92
N MET A 307 -34.83 -2.83 -14.76
CA MET A 307 -35.55 -2.47 -13.54
C MET A 307 -36.84 -3.30 -13.50
N GLY A 308 -36.80 -4.46 -12.85
CA GLY A 308 -37.96 -5.34 -12.73
C GLY A 308 -37.67 -6.56 -11.89
N GLU A 309 -38.37 -6.65 -10.76
CA GLU A 309 -38.59 -7.84 -9.92
C GLU A 309 -37.35 -8.47 -9.27
N THR A 310 -37.11 -8.09 -8.02
CA THR A 310 -36.39 -8.96 -7.08
C THR A 310 -37.32 -10.13 -6.78
N SER A 311 -37.27 -11.19 -7.59
CA SER A 311 -38.01 -12.41 -7.26
C SER A 311 -37.52 -12.90 -5.89
N LEU A 312 -38.45 -13.02 -4.95
CA LEU A 312 -38.25 -13.67 -3.67
C LEU A 312 -38.01 -15.16 -3.97
N LEU A 313 -36.76 -15.52 -4.24
CA LEU A 313 -36.37 -16.92 -4.34
C LEU A 313 -36.64 -17.60 -3.01
N SER A 314 -37.19 -18.82 -3.06
CA SER A 314 -37.31 -19.68 -1.90
C SER A 314 -35.94 -19.89 -1.26
N TYR A 315 -35.81 -19.54 0.01
CA TYR A 315 -34.60 -19.77 0.78
C TYR A 315 -34.67 -21.18 1.35
N ASP A 316 -33.86 -22.09 0.83
CA ASP A 316 -33.62 -23.36 1.50
C ASP A 316 -32.82 -23.08 2.78
N ARG A 317 -33.28 -23.64 3.91
CA ARG A 317 -32.60 -23.48 5.20
C ARG A 317 -31.33 -24.32 5.18
N GLY A 318 -30.18 -23.71 5.44
CA GLY A 318 -28.94 -24.45 5.68
C GLY A 318 -29.02 -25.22 7.00
N THR A 319 -28.80 -26.54 6.98
CA THR A 319 -28.84 -27.39 8.19
C THR A 319 -27.52 -27.41 8.95
N ASP A 320 -26.39 -27.10 8.30
CA ASP A 320 -25.05 -27.04 8.89
C ASP A 320 -24.39 -25.70 8.51
N CYS A 321 -24.32 -24.76 9.46
CA CYS A 321 -23.68 -23.46 9.24
C CYS A 321 -22.36 -23.38 10.00
N MET A 322 -21.32 -22.87 9.34
CA MET A 322 -20.04 -22.59 9.99
C MET A 322 -20.25 -21.58 11.14
N PRO A 323 -19.80 -21.87 12.38
CA PRO A 323 -19.84 -20.90 13.46
C PRO A 323 -18.82 -19.78 13.19
N ILE A 324 -19.31 -18.56 13.03
CA ILE A 324 -18.47 -17.37 12.88
C ILE A 324 -18.15 -16.84 14.27
N THR A 325 -16.85 -16.77 14.58
CA THR A 325 -16.37 -16.23 15.86
C THR A 325 -15.89 -14.80 15.71
N GLU A 326 -15.89 -14.07 16.83
CA GLU A 326 -15.33 -12.72 16.91
C GLU A 326 -13.85 -12.67 16.48
N ASP A 327 -13.05 -13.65 16.91
CA ASP A 327 -11.62 -13.72 16.57
C ASP A 327 -11.39 -13.86 15.07
N MET A 328 -12.18 -14.70 14.40
CA MET A 328 -12.12 -14.85 12.94
C MET A 328 -12.44 -13.53 12.23
N LEU A 329 -13.44 -12.81 12.73
CA LEU A 329 -13.85 -11.53 12.16
C LEU A 329 -12.78 -10.45 12.37
N ARG A 330 -12.21 -10.36 13.58
CA ARG A 330 -11.09 -9.46 13.91
C ARG A 330 -9.89 -9.74 13.02
N TRP A 331 -9.53 -11.01 12.85
CA TRP A 331 -8.46 -11.42 11.96
C TRP A 331 -8.75 -11.03 10.50
N ALA A 332 -9.97 -11.27 10.02
CA ALA A 332 -10.34 -10.99 8.63
C ALA A 332 -10.22 -9.48 8.32
N ILE A 333 -10.72 -8.61 9.20
CA ILE A 333 -10.67 -7.14 9.04
C ILE A 333 -9.23 -6.62 9.13
N THR A 334 -8.43 -7.11 10.08
CA THR A 334 -7.02 -6.68 10.24
C THR A 334 -6.10 -7.20 9.14
N SER A 335 -6.49 -8.23 8.39
CA SER A 335 -5.71 -8.77 7.26
C SER A 335 -5.54 -7.78 6.08
N PHE A 336 -6.37 -6.73 6.01
CA PHE A 336 -6.34 -5.74 4.94
C PHE A 336 -5.41 -4.56 5.27
N TYR A 337 -4.69 -4.05 4.27
CA TYR A 337 -3.98 -2.78 4.43
C TYR A 337 -4.99 -1.62 4.59
N PRO A 338 -4.77 -0.65 5.51
CA PRO A 338 -5.79 0.32 5.93
C PRO A 338 -6.39 1.18 4.79
N TYR A 339 -5.56 1.63 3.85
CA TYR A 339 -5.94 2.62 2.83
C TYR A 339 -6.06 2.03 1.41
N LYS A 340 -6.70 0.85 1.30
CA LYS A 340 -7.04 0.26 0.00
C LYS A 340 -8.26 0.98 -0.62
N SER A 341 -8.35 0.98 -1.94
CA SER A 341 -9.47 1.62 -2.66
C SER A 341 -10.81 0.93 -2.33
N PRO A 342 -11.86 1.71 -2.00
CA PRO A 342 -13.16 1.19 -1.60
C PRO A 342 -13.97 0.62 -2.78
N GLY A 343 -15.03 -0.11 -2.45
CA GLY A 343 -16.08 -0.49 -3.40
C GLY A 343 -17.05 0.67 -3.69
N PRO A 344 -18.24 0.39 -4.25
CA PRO A 344 -19.28 1.40 -4.49
C PRO A 344 -19.83 2.05 -3.22
N ASP A 345 -19.71 1.38 -2.08
CA ASP A 345 -20.14 1.83 -0.74
C ASP A 345 -19.23 2.89 -0.11
N GLY A 346 -18.01 3.07 -0.63
CA GLY A 346 -17.06 4.06 -0.11
C GLY A 346 -16.31 3.63 1.15
N ILE A 347 -16.62 2.46 1.73
CA ILE A 347 -16.01 1.95 2.97
C ILE A 347 -14.58 1.48 2.69
N ILE A 348 -13.61 1.96 3.47
CA ILE A 348 -12.21 1.49 3.44
C ILE A 348 -11.89 0.62 4.65
N PRO A 349 -10.83 -0.21 4.60
CA PRO A 349 -10.45 -1.07 5.73
C PRO A 349 -10.18 -0.29 7.02
N ALA A 350 -9.59 0.90 6.91
CA ALA A 350 -9.32 1.76 8.07
C ALA A 350 -10.60 2.12 8.85
N ASP A 351 -11.74 2.28 8.16
CA ASP A 351 -13.02 2.59 8.81
C ASP A 351 -13.47 1.44 9.72
N LEU A 352 -13.29 0.20 9.24
CA LEU A 352 -13.61 -1.01 10.00
C LEU A 352 -12.59 -1.26 11.12
N GLN A 353 -11.30 -1.04 10.85
CA GLN A 353 -10.20 -1.30 11.78
C GLN A 353 -10.20 -0.35 12.99
N HIS A 354 -10.58 0.92 12.82
CA HIS A 354 -10.63 1.87 13.93
C HIS A 354 -11.91 1.74 14.78
N ASN A 355 -12.96 1.12 14.28
CA ASN A 355 -14.27 1.02 14.95
C ASN A 355 -14.69 -0.44 15.21
N MET A 356 -13.71 -1.35 15.34
CA MET A 356 -13.94 -2.79 15.43
C MET A 356 -14.91 -3.16 16.56
N ASP A 357 -14.72 -2.61 17.75
CA ASP A 357 -15.50 -3.01 18.93
C ASP A 357 -16.98 -2.65 18.82
N VAL A 358 -17.31 -1.63 18.02
CA VAL A 358 -18.70 -1.22 17.75
C VAL A 358 -19.31 -2.07 16.63
N ILE A 359 -18.54 -2.36 15.57
CA ILE A 359 -19.05 -2.97 14.33
C ILE A 359 -19.14 -4.50 14.42
N ILE A 360 -18.23 -5.14 15.16
CA ILE A 360 -18.12 -6.60 15.24
C ILE A 360 -19.41 -7.28 15.68
N PRO A 361 -20.10 -6.85 16.75
CA PRO A 361 -21.34 -7.51 17.18
C PRO A 361 -22.40 -7.57 16.06
N TRP A 362 -22.57 -6.47 15.33
CA TRP A 362 -23.49 -6.40 14.19
C TRP A 362 -23.06 -7.30 13.03
N LEU A 363 -21.77 -7.29 12.69
CA LEU A 363 -21.26 -8.12 11.60
C LEU A 363 -21.33 -9.62 11.91
N LEU A 364 -21.20 -10.03 13.18
CA LEU A 364 -21.38 -11.42 13.59
C LEU A 364 -22.80 -11.89 13.29
N GLU A 365 -23.82 -11.11 13.67
CA GLU A 365 -25.22 -11.43 13.38
C GLU A 365 -25.49 -11.42 11.87
N ILE A 366 -25.04 -10.40 11.16
CA ILE A 366 -25.27 -10.28 9.71
C ILE A 366 -24.59 -11.41 8.95
N TYR A 367 -23.33 -11.73 9.26
CA TYR A 367 -22.63 -12.81 8.59
C TYR A 367 -23.19 -14.18 8.99
N GLY A 368 -23.57 -14.38 10.25
CA GLY A 368 -24.29 -15.59 10.68
C GLY A 368 -25.57 -15.80 9.86
N ALA A 369 -26.36 -14.73 9.67
CA ALA A 369 -27.53 -14.75 8.80
C ALA A 369 -27.17 -15.02 7.32
N CYS A 370 -26.05 -14.48 6.83
CA CYS A 370 -25.61 -14.74 5.45
C CYS A 370 -25.37 -16.22 5.20
N PHE A 371 -24.69 -16.93 6.11
CA PHE A 371 -24.47 -18.37 5.99
C PHE A 371 -25.77 -19.16 6.19
N PHE A 372 -26.58 -18.80 7.20
CA PHE A 372 -27.82 -19.49 7.51
C PHE A 372 -28.85 -19.47 6.38
N TRP A 373 -28.99 -18.32 5.72
CA TRP A 373 -29.92 -18.13 4.60
C TRP A 373 -29.27 -18.32 3.22
N SER A 374 -27.97 -18.68 3.19
CA SER A 374 -27.12 -18.64 2.00
C SER A 374 -27.35 -17.37 1.18
N TYR A 375 -27.43 -16.20 1.84
CA TYR A 375 -27.80 -14.92 1.23
C TYR A 375 -26.70 -13.89 1.39
N ILE A 376 -26.43 -13.12 0.33
CA ILE A 376 -25.54 -11.96 0.38
C ILE A 376 -26.36 -10.71 0.06
N PRO A 377 -26.27 -9.65 0.89
CA PRO A 377 -26.92 -8.38 0.61
C PRO A 377 -26.61 -7.85 -0.79
N ALA A 378 -27.63 -7.41 -1.53
CA ALA A 378 -27.48 -6.94 -2.92
C ALA A 378 -26.49 -5.75 -3.04
N GLU A 379 -26.39 -4.90 -2.02
CA GLU A 379 -25.41 -3.81 -1.93
C GLU A 379 -23.97 -4.32 -2.02
N TRP A 380 -23.67 -5.48 -1.45
CA TRP A 380 -22.31 -6.02 -1.34
C TRP A 380 -21.82 -6.66 -2.64
N ILE A 381 -22.74 -7.17 -3.47
CA ILE A 381 -22.43 -7.84 -4.74
C ILE A 381 -22.29 -6.82 -5.90
N ARG A 382 -22.47 -5.52 -5.63
CA ARG A 382 -22.13 -4.45 -6.58
C ARG A 382 -20.64 -4.17 -6.57
N SER A 383 -20.06 -3.91 -7.75
CA SER A 383 -18.64 -3.57 -7.86
C SER A 383 -18.35 -2.48 -8.89
N ASN A 384 -17.33 -1.68 -8.59
CA ASN A 384 -16.78 -0.71 -9.54
C ASN A 384 -15.64 -1.37 -10.33
N VAL A 385 -15.77 -1.45 -11.66
CA VAL A 385 -14.74 -2.02 -12.53
C VAL A 385 -13.85 -0.92 -13.08
N THR A 386 -12.53 -1.07 -12.88
CA THR A 386 -11.50 -0.19 -13.44
C THR A 386 -10.62 -0.96 -14.42
N PHE A 387 -10.47 -0.45 -15.65
CA PHE A 387 -9.64 -1.06 -16.67
C PHE A 387 -8.18 -0.57 -16.57
N ILE A 388 -7.26 -1.50 -16.26
CA ILE A 388 -5.83 -1.20 -16.12
C ILE A 388 -5.08 -1.73 -17.36
N PRO A 389 -4.26 -0.91 -18.05
CA PRO A 389 -3.49 -1.37 -19.20
C PRO A 389 -2.50 -2.48 -18.81
N LYS A 390 -2.43 -3.55 -19.62
CA LYS A 390 -1.45 -4.63 -19.46
C LYS A 390 -0.04 -4.07 -19.63
N GLY A 391 0.85 -4.38 -18.69
CA GLY A 391 2.23 -3.89 -18.73
C GLY A 391 3.04 -4.47 -19.90
N GLY A 392 4.00 -3.70 -20.42
CA GLY A 392 4.98 -4.17 -21.41
C GLY A 392 4.59 -4.03 -22.88
N ARG A 393 3.47 -3.37 -23.19
CA ARG A 393 3.07 -2.99 -24.56
C ARG A 393 3.34 -1.50 -24.81
N SER A 394 3.74 -1.16 -26.04
CA SER A 394 3.99 0.22 -26.49
C SER A 394 2.70 1.00 -26.75
N SER A 395 1.61 0.29 -27.07
CA SER A 395 0.28 0.83 -27.27
C SER A 395 -0.77 -0.09 -26.64
N HIS A 396 -1.92 0.50 -26.29
CA HIS A 396 -3.10 -0.19 -25.77
C HIS A 396 -4.27 0.29 -26.62
N MET A 397 -4.55 -0.42 -27.70
CA MET A 397 -5.55 -0.03 -28.71
C MET A 397 -6.77 -0.94 -28.68
N GLU A 398 -6.62 -2.18 -28.24
CA GLU A 398 -7.69 -3.17 -28.22
C GLU A 398 -8.22 -3.38 -26.80
N ALA A 399 -9.48 -3.79 -26.65
CA ALA A 399 -10.05 -4.07 -25.34
C ALA A 399 -9.25 -5.14 -24.56
N LYS A 400 -8.72 -6.15 -25.26
CA LYS A 400 -7.87 -7.22 -24.68
C LYS A 400 -6.53 -6.71 -24.12
N ASP A 401 -6.14 -5.47 -24.43
CA ASP A 401 -4.95 -4.82 -23.87
C ASP A 401 -5.14 -4.36 -22.42
N TYR A 402 -6.37 -4.37 -21.91
CA TYR A 402 -6.71 -3.95 -20.56
C TYR A 402 -7.05 -5.15 -19.67
N ARG A 403 -6.95 -4.97 -18.35
CA ARG A 403 -7.41 -5.90 -17.32
C ARG A 403 -8.54 -5.26 -16.52
N PRO A 404 -9.71 -5.91 -16.39
CA PRO A 404 -10.79 -5.42 -15.55
C PRO A 404 -10.48 -5.70 -14.07
N ILE A 405 -10.32 -4.67 -13.23
CA ILE A 405 -10.20 -4.85 -11.78
C ILE A 405 -11.52 -4.50 -11.12
N SER A 406 -12.14 -5.47 -10.44
CA SER A 406 -13.39 -5.31 -9.71
C SER A 406 -13.12 -4.84 -8.29
N LEU A 407 -13.61 -3.66 -7.94
CA LEU A 407 -13.57 -3.10 -6.60
C LEU A 407 -14.89 -3.41 -5.89
N THR A 408 -14.89 -4.46 -5.07
CA THR A 408 -16.01 -4.86 -4.20
C THR A 408 -15.92 -4.22 -2.81
N SER A 409 -17.06 -4.19 -2.11
CA SER A 409 -17.19 -3.75 -0.71
C SER A 409 -16.21 -4.49 0.20
N PHE A 410 -15.65 -3.79 1.20
CA PHE A 410 -14.84 -4.45 2.23
C PHE A 410 -15.66 -5.30 3.20
N LEU A 411 -16.98 -5.09 3.27
CA LEU A 411 -17.88 -5.99 3.97
C LEU A 411 -17.99 -7.33 3.24
N LEU A 412 -18.11 -7.32 1.90
CA LEU A 412 -18.05 -8.56 1.12
C LEU A 412 -16.69 -9.24 1.22
N LYS A 413 -15.58 -8.49 1.10
CA LYS A 413 -14.23 -9.07 1.16
C LYS A 413 -13.91 -9.70 2.51
N THR A 414 -14.47 -9.16 3.59
CA THR A 414 -14.33 -9.73 4.94
C THR A 414 -15.08 -11.05 5.02
N LEU A 415 -16.31 -11.13 4.49
CA LEU A 415 -17.06 -12.39 4.36
C LEU A 415 -16.30 -13.40 3.47
N GLU A 416 -15.77 -12.98 2.32
CA GLU A 416 -14.94 -13.81 1.45
C GLU A 416 -13.68 -14.33 2.14
N ARG A 417 -13.08 -13.53 3.05
CA ARG A 417 -11.91 -13.96 3.83
C ARG A 417 -12.27 -15.03 4.85
N ILE A 418 -13.44 -14.93 5.46
CA ILE A 418 -13.97 -15.97 6.36
C ILE A 418 -14.27 -17.25 5.57
N MET A 419 -14.90 -17.13 4.39
CA MET A 419 -15.12 -18.28 3.49
C MET A 419 -13.80 -18.92 3.02
N ASP A 420 -12.78 -18.13 2.67
CA ASP A 420 -11.45 -18.63 2.28
C ASP A 420 -10.80 -19.42 3.43
N LEU A 421 -10.94 -18.95 4.67
CA LEU A 421 -10.47 -19.68 5.86
C LEU A 421 -11.20 -21.02 6.03
N HIS A 422 -12.54 -21.00 5.93
CA HIS A 422 -13.39 -22.21 6.04
C HIS A 422 -13.09 -23.25 4.98
N LEU A 423 -12.99 -22.85 3.71
CA LEU A 423 -12.71 -23.76 2.61
C LEU A 423 -11.33 -24.40 2.77
N ARG A 424 -10.33 -23.63 3.20
CA ARG A 424 -8.97 -24.16 3.44
C ARG A 424 -8.88 -25.08 4.65
N SER A 425 -9.78 -24.97 5.62
CA SER A 425 -9.86 -25.94 6.72
C SER A 425 -10.68 -27.18 6.38
N THR A 426 -11.60 -27.08 5.41
CA THR A 426 -12.50 -28.17 5.03
C THR A 426 -11.92 -29.05 3.93
N ILE A 427 -11.27 -28.45 2.93
CA ILE A 427 -10.68 -29.18 1.80
C ILE A 427 -9.36 -29.80 2.28
N ASP A 428 -9.29 -31.12 2.29
CA ASP A 428 -8.04 -31.84 2.56
C ASP A 428 -7.05 -31.63 1.40
N ASP A 429 -5.83 -31.20 1.76
CA ASP A 429 -4.72 -30.97 0.83
C ASP A 429 -4.38 -32.23 0.01
N SER A 430 -4.73 -33.43 0.48
CA SER A 430 -4.55 -34.70 -0.26
C SER A 430 -5.37 -34.79 -1.55
N TYR A 431 -6.50 -34.07 -1.62
CA TYR A 431 -7.32 -33.96 -2.82
C TYR A 431 -6.85 -32.88 -3.78
N LEU A 432 -5.86 -32.06 -3.41
CA LEU A 432 -5.34 -31.00 -4.25
C LEU A 432 -4.10 -31.48 -5.02
N SER A 433 -4.10 -31.26 -6.33
CA SER A 433 -2.98 -31.66 -7.17
C SER A 433 -1.68 -30.95 -6.75
N PRO A 434 -0.58 -31.70 -6.60
CA PRO A 434 0.73 -31.15 -6.33
C PRO A 434 1.33 -30.44 -7.55
N SER A 435 0.62 -30.34 -8.66
CA SER A 435 1.05 -29.62 -9.87
C SER A 435 0.60 -28.15 -9.89
N GLN A 436 -0.30 -27.71 -8.99
CA GLN A 436 -0.69 -26.30 -8.85
C GLN A 436 0.26 -25.53 -7.93
N HIS A 437 0.88 -24.46 -8.43
CA HIS A 437 1.82 -23.63 -7.68
C HIS A 437 1.28 -22.23 -7.31
N ALA A 438 0.34 -21.67 -8.08
CA ALA A 438 -0.24 -20.38 -7.73
C ALA A 438 -1.28 -20.51 -6.62
N TYR A 439 -1.36 -19.48 -5.78
CA TYR A 439 -2.36 -19.38 -4.70
C TYR A 439 -2.34 -20.53 -3.68
N THR A 440 -1.27 -21.33 -3.69
CA THR A 440 -1.03 -22.44 -2.76
C THR A 440 0.01 -22.03 -1.73
N LYS A 441 -0.25 -22.31 -0.45
CA LYS A 441 0.66 -21.97 0.66
C LYS A 441 2.03 -22.63 0.43
N GLY A 442 3.10 -21.90 0.75
CA GLY A 442 4.48 -22.35 0.57
C GLY A 442 5.00 -22.34 -0.87
N ARG A 443 4.12 -22.31 -1.87
CA ARG A 443 4.50 -22.37 -3.29
C ARG A 443 4.71 -20.98 -3.90
N SER A 444 5.53 -20.94 -4.95
CA SER A 444 5.86 -19.70 -5.67
C SER A 444 6.26 -19.97 -7.12
N VAL A 445 6.46 -18.91 -7.90
CA VAL A 445 7.02 -19.04 -9.26
C VAL A 445 8.34 -19.82 -9.26
N GLU A 446 9.19 -19.65 -8.25
CA GLU A 446 10.46 -20.38 -8.14
C GLU A 446 10.23 -21.89 -7.97
N THR A 447 9.20 -22.32 -7.23
CA THR A 447 8.86 -23.75 -7.11
C THR A 447 8.39 -24.33 -8.44
N ALA A 448 7.59 -23.59 -9.21
CA ALA A 448 7.11 -24.01 -10.53
C ALA A 448 8.27 -24.12 -11.54
N LEU A 449 9.14 -23.10 -11.57
CA LEU A 449 10.32 -23.09 -12.43
C LEU A 449 11.29 -24.22 -12.08
N HIS A 450 11.61 -24.43 -10.78
CA HIS A 450 12.48 -25.52 -10.32
C HIS A 450 11.92 -26.88 -10.74
N SER A 451 10.62 -27.09 -10.54
CA SER A 451 9.89 -28.31 -10.89
C SER A 451 9.97 -28.64 -12.39
N LEU A 452 9.73 -27.66 -13.27
CA LEU A 452 9.79 -27.84 -14.71
C LEU A 452 11.23 -27.98 -15.24
N VAL A 453 12.12 -27.08 -14.86
CA VAL A 453 13.51 -27.08 -15.34
C VAL A 453 14.24 -28.34 -14.84
N GLY A 454 14.01 -28.75 -13.60
CA GLY A 454 14.60 -29.98 -13.06
C GLY A 454 14.18 -31.22 -13.84
N HIS A 455 12.93 -31.26 -14.32
CA HIS A 455 12.46 -32.34 -15.19
C HIS A 455 13.17 -32.35 -16.55
N ILE A 456 13.27 -31.18 -17.21
CA ILE A 456 13.94 -31.04 -18.51
C ILE A 456 15.45 -31.36 -18.39
N GLU A 457 16.12 -30.86 -17.35
CA GLU A 457 17.54 -31.13 -17.12
C GLU A 457 17.82 -32.59 -16.79
N LYS A 458 16.95 -33.25 -16.02
CA LYS A 458 17.03 -34.70 -15.77
C LYS A 458 16.94 -35.48 -17.08
N ALA A 459 15.97 -35.18 -17.94
CA ALA A 459 15.85 -35.85 -19.24
C ALA A 459 17.08 -35.61 -20.13
N ASN A 460 17.58 -34.37 -20.19
CA ASN A 460 18.79 -34.02 -20.92
C ASN A 460 20.03 -34.77 -20.42
N HIS A 461 20.16 -34.95 -19.10
CA HIS A 461 21.27 -35.70 -18.49
C HIS A 461 21.28 -37.16 -18.96
N TYR A 462 20.11 -37.80 -19.04
CA TYR A 462 19.96 -39.17 -19.57
C TYR A 462 19.89 -39.25 -21.10
N GLY A 463 20.22 -38.17 -21.82
CA GLY A 463 20.23 -38.15 -23.29
C GLY A 463 18.84 -38.22 -23.95
N ASN A 464 17.77 -37.97 -23.19
CA ASN A 464 16.40 -37.92 -23.70
C ASN A 464 16.01 -36.51 -24.13
N PHE A 465 14.95 -36.42 -24.93
CA PHE A 465 14.29 -35.17 -25.26
C PHE A 465 13.18 -34.89 -24.24
N THR A 466 12.74 -33.63 -24.16
CA THR A 466 11.51 -33.24 -23.45
C THR A 466 10.70 -32.32 -24.34
N MET A 467 9.47 -32.71 -24.67
CA MET A 467 8.52 -31.87 -25.39
C MET A 467 7.61 -31.17 -24.38
N VAL A 468 7.50 -29.85 -24.46
CA VAL A 468 6.68 -29.05 -23.54
C VAL A 468 5.70 -28.20 -24.33
N ALA A 469 4.42 -28.31 -23.98
CA ALA A 469 3.40 -27.36 -24.41
C ALA A 469 3.18 -26.33 -23.31
N PHE A 470 3.44 -25.05 -23.62
CA PHE A 470 3.16 -23.91 -22.75
C PHE A 470 1.84 -23.28 -23.18
N MET A 471 0.83 -23.36 -22.31
CA MET A 471 -0.54 -22.94 -22.59
C MET A 471 -0.93 -21.76 -21.69
N ASP A 472 -1.69 -20.83 -22.28
CA ASP A 472 -2.35 -19.70 -21.62
C ASP A 472 -3.87 -19.89 -21.79
N ILE A 473 -4.60 -20.15 -20.70
CA ILE A 473 -6.06 -20.34 -20.73
C ILE A 473 -6.74 -18.99 -20.93
N GLU A 474 -7.50 -18.83 -22.02
CA GLU A 474 -8.02 -17.52 -22.40
C GLU A 474 -9.06 -16.99 -21.40
N GLY A 475 -8.69 -15.92 -20.69
CA GLY A 475 -9.61 -15.19 -19.83
C GLY A 475 -10.15 -16.04 -18.67
N ALA A 476 -9.33 -16.95 -18.15
CA ALA A 476 -9.65 -17.89 -17.06
C ALA A 476 -10.64 -17.35 -16.01
N PHE A 477 -10.26 -16.29 -15.28
CA PHE A 477 -11.10 -15.70 -14.24
C PHE A 477 -12.41 -15.11 -14.76
N ASN A 478 -12.43 -14.55 -15.97
CA ASN A 478 -13.61 -13.88 -16.52
C ASN A 478 -14.60 -14.85 -17.17
N ASN A 479 -14.11 -16.00 -17.65
CA ASN A 479 -14.87 -16.92 -18.49
C ASN A 479 -15.32 -18.19 -17.77
N VAL A 480 -14.68 -18.57 -16.66
CA VAL A 480 -15.02 -19.78 -15.92
C VAL A 480 -16.51 -19.83 -15.58
N ASP A 481 -17.15 -20.95 -15.88
CA ASP A 481 -18.55 -21.14 -15.57
C ASP A 481 -18.75 -21.27 -14.05
N PRO A 482 -19.61 -20.45 -13.41
CA PRO A 482 -19.93 -20.60 -12.00
C PRO A 482 -20.43 -22.01 -11.63
N MET A 483 -21.11 -22.71 -12.53
CA MET A 483 -21.55 -24.09 -12.28
C MET A 483 -20.39 -25.09 -12.22
N ALA A 484 -19.29 -24.82 -12.96
CA ALA A 484 -18.07 -25.62 -12.84
C ALA A 484 -17.40 -25.40 -11.47
N VAL A 485 -17.49 -24.20 -10.89
CA VAL A 485 -17.03 -23.90 -9.52
C VAL A 485 -17.88 -24.66 -8.51
N VAL A 486 -19.21 -24.59 -8.63
CA VAL A 486 -20.16 -25.27 -7.74
C VAL A 486 -19.91 -26.78 -7.73
N GLY A 487 -19.91 -27.42 -8.91
CA GLY A 487 -19.69 -28.87 -8.99
C GLY A 487 -18.30 -29.31 -8.56
N ALA A 488 -17.28 -28.44 -8.62
CA ALA A 488 -15.96 -28.73 -8.09
C ALA A 488 -15.91 -28.64 -6.56
N LEU A 489 -16.62 -27.68 -5.94
CA LEU A 489 -16.73 -27.58 -4.48
C LEU A 489 -17.52 -28.75 -3.89
N GLU A 490 -18.63 -29.15 -4.51
CA GLU A 490 -19.45 -30.29 -4.07
C GLU A 490 -18.63 -31.59 -4.09
N GLN A 491 -17.81 -31.80 -5.12
CA GLN A 491 -16.93 -32.98 -5.20
C GLN A 491 -15.82 -33.01 -4.15
N LEU A 492 -15.40 -31.84 -3.65
CA LEU A 492 -14.43 -31.73 -2.56
C LEU A 492 -15.09 -31.84 -1.17
N GLY A 493 -16.39 -32.15 -1.10
CA GLY A 493 -17.11 -32.34 0.16
C GLY A 493 -17.41 -31.05 0.92
N VAL A 494 -17.44 -29.90 0.23
CA VAL A 494 -17.81 -28.62 0.85
C VAL A 494 -19.31 -28.63 1.17
N ASP A 495 -19.68 -28.07 2.33
CA ASP A 495 -21.07 -28.02 2.77
C ASP A 495 -21.98 -27.22 1.83
N GLN A 496 -23.24 -27.64 1.72
CA GLN A 496 -24.18 -27.07 0.75
C GLN A 496 -24.47 -25.59 1.00
N SER A 497 -24.43 -25.14 2.27
CA SER A 497 -24.72 -23.74 2.62
C SER A 497 -23.66 -22.80 2.04
N THR A 498 -22.38 -23.18 2.16
CA THR A 498 -21.23 -22.47 1.62
C THR A 498 -21.23 -22.50 0.09
N VAL A 499 -21.53 -23.66 -0.51
CA VAL A 499 -21.64 -23.82 -1.97
C VAL A 499 -22.72 -22.89 -2.55
N GLN A 500 -23.91 -22.85 -1.93
CA GLN A 500 -25.00 -21.97 -2.36
C GLN A 500 -24.65 -20.48 -2.19
N LEU A 501 -23.97 -20.12 -1.10
CA LEU A 501 -23.53 -18.74 -0.86
C LEU A 501 -22.54 -18.29 -1.94
N ILE A 502 -21.55 -19.12 -2.29
CA ILE A 502 -20.59 -18.86 -3.36
C ILE A 502 -21.29 -18.78 -4.72
N SER A 503 -22.21 -19.70 -5.01
CA SER A 503 -23.00 -19.69 -6.25
C SER A 503 -23.73 -18.37 -6.44
N ARG A 504 -24.44 -17.90 -5.40
CA ARG A 504 -25.16 -16.61 -5.41
C ARG A 504 -24.22 -15.43 -5.55
N MET A 505 -23.06 -15.45 -4.90
CA MET A 505 -22.02 -14.44 -5.05
C MET A 505 -21.52 -14.31 -6.49
N LEU A 506 -21.38 -15.43 -7.22
CA LEU A 506 -20.86 -15.45 -8.58
C LEU A 506 -21.92 -15.10 -9.64
N MET A 507 -23.17 -15.51 -9.43
CA MET A 507 -24.25 -15.36 -10.41
C MET A 507 -24.99 -14.02 -10.35
N ARG A 508 -25.04 -13.33 -9.20
CA ARG A 508 -25.84 -12.10 -9.03
C ARG A 508 -25.00 -10.81 -9.01
N ARG A 509 -23.94 -10.72 -9.81
CA ARG A 509 -23.04 -9.55 -9.80
C ARG A 509 -23.53 -8.45 -10.71
N THR A 510 -23.51 -7.23 -10.17
CA THR A 510 -23.70 -6.01 -10.97
C THR A 510 -22.38 -5.23 -10.98
N ILE A 511 -21.90 -4.90 -12.18
CA ILE A 511 -20.68 -4.12 -12.37
C ILE A 511 -21.02 -2.74 -12.90
N THR A 512 -20.29 -1.74 -12.41
CA THR A 512 -20.34 -0.37 -12.94
C THR A 512 -18.94 0.08 -13.34
N SER A 513 -18.76 0.55 -14.56
CA SER A 513 -17.50 1.15 -15.02
C SER A 513 -17.69 2.62 -15.39
N ARG A 514 -16.66 3.44 -15.20
CA ARG A 514 -16.70 4.89 -15.43
C ARG A 514 -15.44 5.40 -16.16
N ILE A 515 -15.65 6.20 -17.20
CA ILE A 515 -14.61 7.00 -17.90
C ILE A 515 -15.08 8.46 -17.93
N GLY A 516 -14.34 9.33 -17.24
CA GLY A 516 -14.72 10.73 -17.10
C GLY A 516 -16.10 10.88 -16.45
N ALA A 517 -17.01 11.58 -17.12
CA ALA A 517 -18.41 11.75 -16.69
C ALA A 517 -19.35 10.60 -17.14
N THR A 518 -18.88 9.66 -17.97
CA THR A 518 -19.70 8.58 -18.52
C THR A 518 -19.58 7.33 -17.66
N SER A 519 -20.70 6.68 -17.34
CA SER A 519 -20.73 5.37 -16.68
C SER A 519 -21.66 4.38 -17.39
N VAL A 520 -21.33 3.10 -17.30
CA VAL A 520 -22.10 1.97 -17.83
C VAL A 520 -22.24 0.91 -16.73
N THR A 521 -23.44 0.40 -16.53
CA THR A 521 -23.76 -0.65 -15.55
C THR A 521 -24.32 -1.87 -16.26
N ARG A 522 -23.85 -3.07 -15.89
CA ARG A 522 -24.26 -4.36 -16.46
C ARG A 522 -24.37 -5.43 -15.38
N GLU A 523 -25.25 -6.40 -15.62
CA GLU A 523 -25.32 -7.65 -14.85
C GLU A 523 -24.36 -8.69 -15.45
N VAL A 524 -23.69 -9.45 -14.58
CA VAL A 524 -22.67 -10.43 -14.95
C VAL A 524 -22.91 -11.74 -14.23
N CYS A 525 -23.08 -12.81 -15.01
CA CYS A 525 -23.37 -14.16 -14.51
C CYS A 525 -22.23 -15.16 -14.81
N ARG A 526 -21.07 -14.71 -15.32
CA ARG A 526 -19.92 -15.57 -15.67
C ARG A 526 -18.62 -15.11 -15.04
N GLY A 527 -17.73 -16.06 -14.78
CA GLY A 527 -16.44 -15.82 -14.18
C GLY A 527 -16.48 -15.52 -12.68
N THR A 528 -15.32 -15.24 -12.12
CA THR A 528 -15.08 -14.77 -10.76
C THR A 528 -14.56 -13.34 -10.80
N PRO A 529 -14.85 -12.49 -9.80
CA PRO A 529 -14.41 -11.10 -9.82
C PRO A 529 -12.88 -10.99 -9.72
N GLN A 530 -12.23 -10.37 -10.70
CA GLN A 530 -10.80 -10.12 -10.66
C GLN A 530 -10.49 -9.04 -9.61
N GLY A 531 -9.95 -9.46 -8.46
CA GLY A 531 -9.76 -8.62 -7.26
C GLY A 531 -10.59 -9.06 -6.06
N GLY A 532 -11.47 -10.06 -6.23
CA GLY A 532 -12.11 -10.78 -5.13
C GLY A 532 -11.10 -11.57 -4.30
N VAL A 533 -11.40 -11.73 -3.02
CA VAL A 533 -10.55 -12.46 -2.07
C VAL A 533 -10.63 -13.96 -2.34
N LEU A 534 -11.81 -14.47 -2.66
CA LEU A 534 -12.05 -15.91 -2.85
C LEU A 534 -11.71 -16.40 -4.26
N SER A 535 -11.75 -15.52 -5.27
CA SER A 535 -11.54 -15.85 -6.68
C SER A 535 -10.30 -16.73 -6.97
N PRO A 536 -9.12 -16.49 -6.36
CA PRO A 536 -7.94 -17.33 -6.59
C PRO A 536 -8.10 -18.78 -6.07
N LEU A 537 -8.77 -18.96 -4.93
CA LEU A 537 -9.03 -20.30 -4.39
C LEU A 537 -10.06 -21.04 -5.27
N LEU A 538 -11.11 -20.37 -5.70
CA LEU A 538 -12.12 -20.95 -6.60
C LEU A 538 -11.49 -21.39 -7.93
N TRP A 539 -10.54 -20.62 -8.46
CA TRP A 539 -9.76 -21.05 -9.62
C TRP A 539 -8.98 -22.34 -9.36
N ASN A 540 -8.27 -22.42 -8.24
CA ASN A 540 -7.52 -23.62 -7.87
C ASN A 540 -8.44 -24.85 -7.74
N VAL A 541 -9.63 -24.69 -7.16
CA VAL A 541 -10.64 -25.76 -7.05
C VAL A 541 -11.10 -26.25 -8.42
N VAL A 542 -11.38 -25.34 -9.37
CA VAL A 542 -11.84 -25.72 -10.72
C VAL A 542 -10.74 -26.41 -11.53
N VAL A 543 -9.51 -25.88 -11.51
CA VAL A 543 -8.39 -26.46 -12.26
C VAL A 543 -7.87 -27.76 -11.62
N ASN A 544 -8.19 -28.02 -10.35
CA ASN A 544 -7.74 -29.20 -9.64
C ASN A 544 -8.06 -30.51 -10.38
N ARG A 545 -9.30 -30.65 -10.87
CA ARG A 545 -9.73 -31.86 -11.60
C ARG A 545 -8.90 -32.10 -12.86
N LEU A 546 -8.59 -31.04 -13.62
CA LEU A 546 -7.71 -31.16 -14.78
C LEU A 546 -6.34 -31.67 -14.37
N LEU A 547 -5.75 -31.07 -13.33
CA LEU A 547 -4.39 -31.41 -12.91
C LEU A 547 -4.31 -32.83 -12.36
N MET A 548 -5.29 -33.29 -11.57
CA MET A 548 -5.36 -34.68 -11.11
C MET A 548 -5.45 -35.67 -12.26
N ASN A 549 -6.27 -35.37 -13.28
CA ASN A 549 -6.38 -36.23 -14.48
C ASN A 549 -5.04 -36.32 -15.24
N LEU A 550 -4.29 -35.21 -15.31
CA LEU A 550 -2.97 -35.19 -15.95
C LEU A 550 -1.90 -35.89 -15.09
N ASP A 551 -1.95 -35.72 -13.78
CA ASP A 551 -1.03 -36.37 -12.83
C ASP A 551 -1.21 -37.90 -12.87
N PHE A 552 -2.44 -38.40 -13.06
CA PHE A 552 -2.73 -39.82 -13.24
C PHE A 552 -2.04 -40.44 -14.47
N LEU A 553 -1.75 -39.65 -15.50
CA LEU A 553 -0.99 -40.09 -16.67
C LEU A 553 0.52 -40.18 -16.42
N LEU A 554 0.99 -39.83 -15.23
CA LEU A 554 2.40 -39.72 -14.87
C LEU A 554 3.18 -38.74 -15.78
N ILE A 555 2.45 -37.79 -16.39
CA ILE A 555 3.02 -36.73 -17.22
C ILE A 555 3.38 -35.56 -16.31
N LYS A 556 4.53 -34.93 -16.55
CA LYS A 556 4.94 -33.80 -15.72
C LYS A 556 4.11 -32.58 -16.07
N THR A 557 3.24 -32.17 -15.16
CA THR A 557 2.44 -30.95 -15.28
C THR A 557 2.93 -29.90 -14.27
N VAL A 558 2.95 -28.64 -14.69
CA VAL A 558 3.22 -27.49 -13.82
C VAL A 558 2.23 -26.39 -14.16
N ALA A 559 1.36 -26.05 -13.22
CA ALA A 559 0.40 -24.97 -13.35
C ALA A 559 0.73 -23.83 -12.39
N TYR A 560 0.55 -22.60 -12.86
CA TYR A 560 0.59 -21.40 -12.05
C TYR A 560 -0.55 -20.49 -12.50
N ALA A 561 -1.67 -20.57 -11.77
CA ALA A 561 -2.91 -19.92 -12.13
C ALA A 561 -3.38 -20.43 -13.52
N ASP A 562 -3.51 -19.54 -14.51
CA ASP A 562 -3.93 -19.81 -15.88
C ASP A 562 -2.78 -20.25 -16.81
N ASP A 563 -1.52 -20.06 -16.41
CA ASP A 563 -0.34 -20.55 -17.12
C ASP A 563 -0.12 -22.04 -16.81
N VAL A 564 -0.21 -22.92 -17.81
CA VAL A 564 -0.01 -24.38 -17.66
C VAL A 564 1.08 -24.88 -18.59
N ALA A 565 2.01 -25.66 -18.06
CA ALA A 565 3.05 -26.35 -18.83
C ALA A 565 2.89 -27.88 -18.67
N ILE A 566 2.75 -28.59 -19.78
CA ILE A 566 2.72 -30.07 -19.81
C ILE A 566 3.98 -30.56 -20.50
N ALA A 567 4.77 -31.38 -19.82
CA ALA A 567 6.06 -31.87 -20.27
C ALA A 567 6.09 -33.40 -20.36
N VAL A 568 6.47 -33.90 -21.54
CA VAL A 568 6.65 -35.32 -21.83
C VAL A 568 8.11 -35.56 -22.22
N SER A 569 8.79 -36.48 -21.55
CA SER A 569 10.18 -36.84 -21.82
C SER A 569 10.33 -38.24 -22.39
N GLY A 570 11.28 -38.43 -23.31
CA GLY A 570 11.52 -39.72 -23.95
C GLY A 570 12.60 -39.69 -25.03
N GLY A 571 12.94 -40.88 -25.54
CA GLY A 571 13.93 -41.03 -26.61
C GLY A 571 13.38 -40.80 -28.02
N HIS A 572 12.07 -40.93 -28.22
CA HIS A 572 11.41 -40.93 -29.53
C HIS A 572 10.36 -39.80 -29.63
N PRO A 573 10.66 -38.71 -30.37
CA PRO A 573 9.75 -37.56 -30.50
C PRO A 573 8.34 -37.88 -30.96
N GLU A 574 8.17 -38.84 -31.87
CA GLU A 574 6.86 -39.29 -32.35
C GLU A 574 5.98 -39.87 -31.22
N SER A 575 6.54 -40.72 -30.35
CA SER A 575 5.80 -41.25 -29.19
C SER A 575 5.48 -40.17 -28.17
N MET A 576 6.38 -39.20 -27.97
CA MET A 576 6.13 -38.06 -27.08
C MET A 576 5.01 -37.17 -27.62
N ALA A 577 4.98 -36.92 -28.94
CA ALA A 577 3.94 -36.13 -29.58
C ALA A 577 2.56 -36.77 -29.39
N ARG A 578 2.44 -38.09 -29.57
CA ARG A 578 1.18 -38.82 -29.32
C ARG A 578 0.72 -38.75 -27.86
N GLN A 579 1.63 -38.89 -26.91
CA GLN A 579 1.31 -38.75 -25.48
C GLN A 579 0.88 -37.33 -25.12
N LEU A 580 1.58 -36.33 -25.65
CA LEU A 580 1.24 -34.92 -25.43
C LEU A 580 -0.09 -34.56 -26.09
N GLU A 581 -0.39 -35.06 -27.29
CA GLU A 581 -1.67 -34.88 -27.96
C GLU A 581 -2.84 -35.46 -27.14
N TYR A 582 -2.65 -36.65 -26.54
CA TYR A 582 -3.65 -37.23 -25.63
C TYR A 582 -3.88 -36.33 -24.40
N ALA A 583 -2.82 -35.80 -23.79
CA ALA A 583 -2.92 -34.87 -22.67
C ALA A 583 -3.62 -33.55 -23.07
N LEU A 584 -3.31 -33.01 -24.27
CA LEU A 584 -3.94 -31.81 -24.82
C LEU A 584 -5.44 -32.01 -25.08
N ARG A 585 -5.86 -33.22 -25.46
CA ARG A 585 -7.28 -33.55 -25.59
C ARG A 585 -8.01 -33.48 -24.25
N ILE A 586 -7.42 -34.02 -23.17
CA ILE A 586 -7.99 -33.90 -21.82
C ILE A 586 -8.14 -32.43 -21.40
N VAL A 587 -7.15 -31.59 -21.73
CA VAL A 587 -7.21 -30.15 -21.48
C VAL A 587 -8.37 -29.51 -22.25
N SER A 588 -8.54 -29.85 -23.53
CA SER A 588 -9.64 -29.33 -24.35
C SER A 588 -11.01 -29.76 -23.82
N ASP A 589 -11.18 -31.06 -23.53
CA ASP A 589 -12.43 -31.62 -23.02
C ASP A 589 -12.83 -30.97 -21.69
N TRP A 590 -11.87 -30.82 -20.75
CA TRP A 590 -12.08 -30.10 -19.50
C TRP A 590 -12.41 -28.61 -19.73
N GLY A 591 -11.70 -27.96 -20.65
CA GLY A 591 -11.94 -26.57 -21.00
C GLY A 591 -13.37 -26.33 -21.46
N GLN A 592 -13.86 -27.17 -22.38
CA GLN A 592 -15.23 -27.11 -22.89
C GLN A 592 -16.27 -27.26 -21.77
N HIS A 593 -16.08 -28.21 -20.86
CA HIS A 593 -16.96 -28.40 -19.70
C HIS A 593 -16.98 -27.21 -18.73
N CYS A 594 -15.85 -26.50 -18.59
CA CYS A 594 -15.73 -25.36 -17.68
C CYS A 594 -16.07 -24.00 -18.34
N GLY A 595 -16.48 -24.00 -19.62
CA GLY A 595 -16.71 -22.77 -20.39
C GLY A 595 -15.43 -22.02 -20.75
N LEU A 596 -14.28 -22.70 -20.72
CA LEU A 596 -12.94 -22.18 -21.00
C LEU A 596 -12.44 -22.62 -22.37
N ARG A 597 -11.44 -21.91 -22.90
CA ARG A 597 -10.79 -22.25 -24.17
C ARG A 597 -9.29 -22.08 -24.05
N VAL A 598 -8.54 -22.99 -24.69
CA VAL A 598 -7.11 -22.86 -24.92
C VAL A 598 -6.91 -22.47 -26.37
N ASN A 599 -6.10 -21.44 -26.62
CA ASN A 599 -5.88 -20.96 -27.98
C ASN A 599 -4.65 -21.65 -28.59
N PRO A 600 -4.79 -22.45 -29.67
CA PRO A 600 -3.66 -23.11 -30.32
C PRO A 600 -2.57 -22.13 -30.79
N ALA A 601 -2.96 -20.93 -31.27
CA ALA A 601 -2.02 -19.93 -31.76
C ALA A 601 -1.20 -19.25 -30.65
N LYS A 602 -1.68 -19.29 -29.40
CA LYS A 602 -0.93 -18.80 -28.23
C LYS A 602 -0.14 -19.90 -27.53
N THR A 603 -0.42 -21.16 -27.85
CA THR A 603 0.24 -22.30 -27.24
C THR A 603 1.62 -22.46 -27.87
N GLU A 604 2.67 -22.33 -27.06
CA GLU A 604 4.05 -22.47 -27.53
C GLU A 604 4.52 -23.91 -27.29
N LEU A 605 4.83 -24.65 -28.36
CA LEU A 605 5.37 -26.00 -28.28
C LEU A 605 6.90 -25.95 -28.45
N VAL A 606 7.65 -26.45 -27.47
CA VAL A 606 9.12 -26.48 -27.54
C VAL A 606 9.64 -27.88 -27.29
N LEU A 607 10.55 -28.33 -28.16
CA LEU A 607 11.30 -29.56 -27.97
C LEU A 607 12.69 -29.24 -27.38
N PHE A 608 12.90 -29.62 -26.14
CA PHE A 608 14.17 -29.49 -25.44
C PHE A 608 15.05 -30.73 -25.66
N GLY A 609 16.33 -30.50 -25.93
CA GLY A 609 17.30 -31.58 -26.14
C GLY A 609 18.70 -31.08 -26.48
N ARG A 610 19.71 -31.92 -26.21
CA ARG A 610 21.11 -31.66 -26.59
C ARG A 610 21.55 -32.36 -27.89
N LYS A 611 20.76 -33.32 -28.38
CA LYS A 611 21.06 -34.07 -29.61
C LYS A 611 20.98 -33.14 -30.82
N TYR A 612 22.01 -33.20 -31.68
CA TYR A 612 22.10 -32.35 -32.88
C TYR A 612 21.08 -32.73 -33.95
N LYS A 613 20.80 -34.03 -34.12
CA LYS A 613 19.78 -34.53 -35.05
C LYS A 613 18.52 -34.91 -34.29
N VAL A 614 17.42 -34.25 -34.62
CA VAL A 614 16.08 -34.61 -34.17
C VAL A 614 15.47 -35.51 -35.26
N PRO A 615 15.03 -36.74 -34.94
CA PRO A 615 14.29 -37.58 -35.88
C PRO A 615 13.04 -36.86 -36.41
N PRO A 616 12.65 -37.02 -37.69
CA PRO A 616 11.39 -36.50 -38.19
C PRO A 616 10.21 -37.06 -37.39
N PHE A 617 9.24 -36.22 -37.07
CA PHE A 617 8.01 -36.60 -36.35
C PHE A 617 6.89 -35.61 -36.67
N ALA A 618 5.64 -36.03 -36.48
CA ALA A 618 4.48 -35.15 -36.59
C ALA A 618 4.23 -34.41 -35.25
N PRO A 619 4.18 -33.07 -35.23
CA PRO A 619 3.83 -32.33 -34.01
C PRO A 619 2.41 -32.67 -33.52
N PRO A 620 2.15 -32.55 -32.20
CA PRO A 620 0.84 -32.80 -31.62
C PRO A 620 -0.20 -31.76 -32.10
N LYS A 621 -1.46 -32.18 -32.13
CA LYS A 621 -2.61 -31.32 -32.42
C LYS A 621 -3.33 -30.87 -31.15
N LEU A 622 -3.88 -29.66 -31.18
CA LEU A 622 -4.82 -29.13 -30.20
C LEU A 622 -6.07 -28.65 -30.96
N ASP A 623 -7.24 -29.18 -30.63
CA ASP A 623 -8.51 -28.88 -31.32
C ASP A 623 -8.44 -29.04 -32.85
N GLY A 624 -7.74 -30.08 -33.30
CA GLY A 624 -7.50 -30.36 -34.72
C GLY A 624 -6.43 -29.48 -35.38
N VAL A 625 -5.91 -28.46 -34.69
CA VAL A 625 -4.85 -27.56 -35.20
C VAL A 625 -3.48 -28.11 -34.84
N LEU A 626 -2.61 -28.25 -35.85
CA LEU A 626 -1.22 -28.69 -35.65
C LEU A 626 -0.42 -27.61 -34.91
N LEU A 627 0.21 -27.96 -33.78
CA LEU A 627 1.05 -27.03 -33.03
C LEU A 627 2.42 -26.87 -33.69
N ALA A 628 2.83 -25.63 -33.95
CA ALA A 628 4.14 -25.35 -34.53
C ALA A 628 5.25 -25.44 -33.47
N LEU A 629 6.36 -26.11 -33.81
CA LEU A 629 7.56 -26.13 -32.98
C LEU A 629 8.22 -24.76 -32.96
N ALA A 630 8.41 -24.24 -31.75
CA ALA A 630 9.17 -23.03 -31.48
C ALA A 630 10.54 -23.36 -30.90
N ASN A 631 11.52 -22.49 -31.20
CA ASN A 631 12.87 -22.59 -30.60
C ASN A 631 12.97 -21.98 -29.20
N ARG A 632 11.91 -21.30 -28.76
CA ARG A 632 11.81 -20.67 -27.45
C ARG A 632 10.37 -20.62 -26.98
N ALA A 633 10.20 -20.51 -25.67
CA ALA A 633 8.92 -20.17 -25.06
C ALA A 633 9.11 -19.24 -23.87
N LYS A 634 8.09 -18.44 -23.55
CA LYS A 634 8.10 -17.59 -22.36
C LYS A 634 7.10 -18.12 -21.33
N PHE A 635 7.61 -18.55 -20.18
CA PHE A 635 6.79 -19.12 -19.10
C PHE A 635 7.13 -18.46 -17.77
N LEU A 636 6.09 -18.02 -17.03
CA LEU A 636 6.20 -17.32 -15.74
C LEU A 636 7.19 -16.14 -15.74
N GLY A 637 7.32 -15.49 -16.90
CA GLY A 637 8.22 -14.38 -17.14
C GLY A 637 9.64 -14.76 -17.58
N VAL A 638 10.07 -16.02 -17.47
CA VAL A 638 11.39 -16.50 -17.91
C VAL A 638 11.30 -16.98 -19.36
N ILE A 639 12.33 -16.70 -20.17
CA ILE A 639 12.41 -17.15 -21.57
C ILE A 639 13.28 -18.40 -21.62
N PHE A 640 12.69 -19.50 -22.08
CA PHE A 640 13.33 -20.79 -22.28
C PHE A 640 13.73 -20.89 -23.75
N ASP A 641 14.99 -21.13 -24.06
CA ASP A 641 15.41 -21.59 -25.39
C ASP A 641 15.52 -23.13 -25.40
N SER A 642 15.35 -23.75 -26.56
CA SER A 642 15.32 -25.22 -26.73
C SER A 642 16.57 -25.94 -26.20
N ARG A 643 17.68 -25.23 -25.98
CA ARG A 643 18.92 -25.76 -25.42
C ARG A 643 19.20 -25.32 -23.97
N LEU A 644 18.29 -24.56 -23.34
CA LEU A 644 18.45 -23.97 -22.01
C LEU A 644 19.79 -23.20 -21.85
N THR A 645 20.18 -22.43 -22.87
CA THR A 645 21.34 -21.54 -22.80
C THR A 645 21.05 -20.22 -22.09
N TRP A 646 19.77 -19.88 -21.95
CA TRP A 646 19.22 -18.70 -21.29
C TRP A 646 19.66 -17.35 -21.87
N LYS A 647 20.30 -17.36 -23.06
CA LYS A 647 20.86 -16.16 -23.69
C LYS A 647 19.79 -15.09 -23.97
N GLU A 648 18.63 -15.52 -24.47
CA GLU A 648 17.52 -14.61 -24.75
C GLU A 648 16.92 -14.04 -23.46
N ASN A 649 16.77 -14.86 -22.41
CA ASN A 649 16.32 -14.40 -21.10
C ASN A 649 17.26 -13.33 -20.55
N ILE A 650 18.57 -13.56 -20.54
CA ILE A 650 19.58 -12.60 -20.05
C ILE A 650 19.49 -11.28 -20.80
N ARG A 651 19.43 -11.31 -22.14
CA ARG A 651 19.29 -10.08 -22.95
C ARG A 651 18.01 -9.32 -22.62
N ALA A 652 16.88 -10.02 -22.52
CA ALA A 652 15.60 -9.41 -22.18
C ALA A 652 15.60 -8.78 -20.77
N ARG A 653 16.22 -9.45 -19.79
CA ARG A 653 16.37 -8.97 -18.41
C ARG A 653 17.24 -7.71 -18.34
N ALA A 654 18.41 -7.74 -18.98
CA ALA A 654 19.30 -6.60 -19.07
C ALA A 654 18.62 -5.41 -19.76
N ALA A 655 17.91 -5.63 -20.88
CA ALA A 655 17.16 -4.58 -21.56
C ALA A 655 16.09 -3.96 -20.66
N LYS A 656 15.28 -4.80 -19.98
CA LYS A 656 14.23 -4.33 -19.06
C LYS A 656 14.80 -3.55 -17.87
N ALA A 657 15.92 -4.00 -17.32
CA ALA A 657 16.62 -3.33 -16.22
C ALA A 657 17.17 -1.97 -16.67
N ILE A 658 17.81 -1.91 -17.86
CA ILE A 658 18.27 -0.66 -18.47
C ILE A 658 17.12 0.31 -18.67
N SER A 659 15.98 -0.13 -19.22
CA SER A 659 14.81 0.73 -19.39
C SER A 659 14.35 1.32 -18.05
N ALA A 660 14.31 0.52 -16.97
CA ALA A 660 13.94 0.99 -15.64
C ALA A 660 14.94 2.04 -15.10
N ILE A 661 16.24 1.83 -15.31
CA ILE A 661 17.28 2.80 -14.94
C ILE A 661 17.10 4.10 -15.71
N TYR A 662 16.87 4.04 -17.03
CA TYR A 662 16.77 5.24 -17.88
C TYR A 662 15.53 6.09 -17.58
N VAL A 663 14.44 5.47 -17.11
CA VAL A 663 13.29 6.21 -16.58
C VAL A 663 13.70 7.02 -15.36
N CYS A 664 14.46 6.42 -14.43
CA CYS A 664 14.87 7.08 -13.19
C CYS A 664 16.06 8.04 -13.39
N LYS A 665 16.88 7.83 -14.41
CA LYS A 665 17.98 8.73 -14.80
C LYS A 665 17.51 10.17 -15.08
N ARG A 666 16.23 10.36 -15.40
CA ARG A 666 15.61 11.69 -15.53
C ARG A 666 15.60 12.49 -14.20
N ALA A 667 15.75 11.81 -13.06
CA ALA A 667 15.82 12.38 -11.72
C ALA A 667 17.24 12.34 -11.11
N ILE A 668 18.25 11.93 -11.87
CA ILE A 668 19.64 11.76 -11.39
C ILE A 668 20.58 12.52 -12.32
N GLY A 669 21.28 13.51 -11.79
CA GLY A 669 22.36 14.24 -12.43
C GLY A 669 23.69 14.03 -11.70
N ARG A 670 24.79 14.55 -12.27
CA ARG A 670 26.12 14.48 -11.63
C ARG A 670 26.21 15.31 -10.35
N THR A 671 25.50 16.43 -10.31
CA THR A 671 25.57 17.44 -9.22
C THR A 671 24.19 17.78 -8.66
N TRP A 672 23.15 17.03 -9.05
CA TRP A 672 21.76 17.29 -8.66
C TRP A 672 20.92 16.02 -8.77
N GLY A 673 19.78 15.97 -8.09
CA GLY A 673 18.84 14.85 -8.18
C GLY A 673 18.83 14.00 -6.92
N LEU A 674 18.46 12.73 -7.07
CA LEU A 674 18.40 11.79 -5.94
C LEU A 674 19.75 11.65 -5.24
N ARG A 675 19.70 11.61 -3.90
CA ARG A 675 20.86 11.29 -3.05
C ARG A 675 21.34 9.85 -3.33
N PRO A 676 22.63 9.53 -3.10
CA PRO A 676 23.17 8.18 -3.31
C PRO A 676 22.33 7.06 -2.69
N ASN A 677 21.82 7.24 -1.47
CA ASN A 677 20.93 6.26 -0.81
C ASN A 677 19.64 5.97 -1.60
N GLY A 678 19.04 6.99 -2.24
CA GLY A 678 17.87 6.81 -3.10
C GLY A 678 18.20 6.05 -4.39
N VAL A 679 19.40 6.24 -4.93
CA VAL A 679 19.88 5.50 -6.12
C VAL A 679 20.26 4.06 -5.77
N LEU A 680 20.88 3.83 -4.61
CA LEU A 680 21.15 2.49 -4.07
C LEU A 680 19.84 1.73 -3.84
N TRP A 681 18.84 2.38 -3.25
CA TRP A 681 17.52 1.79 -3.09
C TRP A 681 16.90 1.40 -4.44
N LEU A 682 17.02 2.26 -5.46
CA LEU A 682 16.58 1.94 -6.81
C LEU A 682 17.31 0.71 -7.36
N TYR A 683 18.62 0.59 -7.14
CA TYR A 683 19.36 -0.60 -7.54
C TYR A 683 18.80 -1.85 -6.85
N GLU A 684 18.79 -1.85 -5.52
CA GLU A 684 18.46 -3.03 -4.69
C GLU A 684 16.98 -3.45 -4.81
N MET A 685 16.04 -2.49 -4.89
CA MET A 685 14.61 -2.80 -4.87
C MET A 685 13.95 -2.82 -6.24
N VAL A 686 14.66 -2.36 -7.29
CA VAL A 686 14.09 -2.30 -8.65
C VAL A 686 14.95 -3.00 -9.67
N VAL A 687 16.22 -2.60 -9.81
CA VAL A 687 17.09 -3.08 -10.89
C VAL A 687 17.50 -4.53 -10.64
N LYS A 688 18.00 -4.83 -9.44
CA LYS A 688 18.48 -6.15 -9.05
C LYS A 688 17.37 -7.22 -9.11
N PRO A 689 16.13 -6.97 -8.61
CA PRO A 689 15.02 -7.91 -8.81
C PRO A 689 14.65 -8.12 -10.29
N ILE A 690 14.77 -7.11 -11.15
CA ILE A 690 14.51 -7.29 -12.59
C ILE A 690 15.59 -8.17 -13.23
N LEU A 691 16.86 -7.96 -12.89
CA LEU A 691 18.00 -8.71 -13.42
C LEU A 691 17.94 -10.19 -13.02
N PHE A 692 17.74 -10.46 -11.73
CA PHE A 692 17.88 -11.81 -11.16
C PHE A 692 16.56 -12.55 -10.94
N TYR A 693 15.45 -12.09 -11.54
CA TYR A 693 14.18 -12.80 -11.47
C TYR A 693 14.30 -14.23 -12.04
N GLY A 694 13.93 -15.25 -11.27
CA GLY A 694 14.02 -16.66 -11.67
C GLY A 694 15.45 -17.21 -11.69
N VAL A 695 16.44 -16.50 -11.13
CA VAL A 695 17.87 -16.88 -11.22
C VAL A 695 18.15 -18.28 -10.68
N THR A 696 17.31 -18.80 -9.79
CA THR A 696 17.38 -20.16 -9.24
C THR A 696 17.55 -21.23 -10.32
N VAL A 697 16.91 -21.06 -11.49
CA VAL A 697 16.95 -22.06 -12.56
C VAL A 697 17.96 -21.78 -13.68
N TRP A 698 18.61 -20.61 -13.66
CA TRP A 698 19.52 -20.19 -14.75
C TRP A 698 20.82 -19.54 -14.27
N TRP A 699 21.17 -19.62 -13.00
CA TRP A 699 22.38 -18.98 -12.44
C TRP A 699 23.67 -19.33 -13.20
N GLN A 700 23.80 -20.58 -13.68
CA GLN A 700 24.93 -21.08 -14.48
C GLN A 700 25.11 -20.32 -15.80
N ALA A 701 24.03 -19.70 -16.31
CA ALA A 701 24.09 -18.93 -17.54
C ALA A 701 24.93 -17.65 -17.43
N LEU A 702 25.36 -17.26 -16.22
CA LEU A 702 26.30 -16.17 -15.98
C LEU A 702 27.76 -16.62 -15.84
N ASP A 703 28.06 -17.93 -15.91
CA ASP A 703 29.43 -18.43 -15.97
C ASP A 703 30.17 -18.00 -17.25
N PRO A 704 29.52 -18.01 -18.44
CA PRO A 704 30.11 -17.44 -19.64
C PRO A 704 30.33 -15.93 -19.52
N VAL A 705 31.57 -15.50 -19.78
CA VAL A 705 31.98 -14.08 -19.68
C VAL A 705 31.09 -13.14 -20.49
N SER A 706 30.66 -13.56 -21.68
CA SER A 706 29.81 -12.75 -22.56
C SER A 706 28.45 -12.39 -21.94
N ASN A 707 27.84 -13.33 -21.24
CA ASN A 707 26.57 -13.12 -20.52
C ASN A 707 26.79 -12.29 -19.26
N ARG A 708 27.85 -12.58 -18.48
CA ARG A 708 28.23 -11.81 -17.29
C ARG A 708 28.41 -10.32 -17.60
N LEU A 709 29.14 -10.00 -18.67
CA LEU A 709 29.40 -8.63 -19.10
C LEU A 709 28.13 -7.83 -19.41
N LEU A 710 27.05 -8.47 -19.86
CA LEU A 710 25.78 -7.77 -20.10
C LEU A 710 25.18 -7.25 -18.79
N PHE A 711 25.18 -8.06 -17.74
CA PHE A 711 24.66 -7.68 -16.43
C PHE A 711 25.58 -6.70 -15.72
N GLU A 712 26.90 -6.90 -15.82
CA GLU A 712 27.89 -5.95 -15.28
C GLU A 712 27.73 -4.55 -15.88
N ARG A 713 27.44 -4.42 -17.18
CA ARG A 713 27.17 -3.11 -17.80
C ARG A 713 25.98 -2.40 -17.15
N VAL A 714 24.92 -3.14 -16.81
CA VAL A 714 23.75 -2.60 -16.12
C VAL A 714 24.12 -2.13 -14.72
N ALA A 715 24.72 -3.00 -13.91
CA ALA A 715 25.14 -2.68 -12.55
C ALA A 715 26.15 -1.52 -12.53
N ARG A 716 27.16 -1.53 -13.40
CA ARG A 716 28.13 -0.44 -13.58
C ARG A 716 27.46 0.90 -13.87
N THR A 717 26.42 0.90 -14.71
CA THR A 717 25.69 2.14 -15.03
C THR A 717 25.08 2.74 -13.76
N VAL A 718 24.49 1.92 -12.90
CA VAL A 718 23.92 2.39 -11.63
C VAL A 718 25.00 2.79 -10.64
N ALA A 719 26.12 2.05 -10.59
CA ALA A 719 27.24 2.38 -9.72
C ALA A 719 27.81 3.77 -10.04
N ILE A 720 28.03 4.09 -11.33
CA ILE A 720 28.45 5.42 -11.79
C ILE A 720 27.43 6.50 -11.40
N LEU A 721 26.12 6.21 -11.55
CA LEU A 721 25.07 7.16 -11.18
C LEU A 721 25.00 7.39 -9.66
N THR A 722 25.37 6.39 -8.86
CA THR A 722 25.35 6.45 -7.40
C THR A 722 26.55 7.22 -6.87
N THR A 723 27.75 6.92 -7.38
CA THR A 723 29.01 7.52 -6.89
C THR A 723 29.32 8.87 -7.54
N GLY A 724 28.74 9.18 -8.69
CA GLY A 724 29.13 10.34 -9.50
C GLY A 724 30.48 10.20 -10.19
N ALA A 725 31.09 9.01 -10.16
CA ALA A 725 32.42 8.76 -10.70
C ALA A 725 32.53 8.95 -12.23
N MET A 726 33.75 9.10 -12.73
CA MET A 726 34.01 9.21 -14.15
C MET A 726 33.71 7.90 -14.88
N ARG A 727 33.36 8.00 -16.18
CA ARG A 727 33.08 6.81 -17.01
C ARG A 727 34.30 5.88 -17.17
N THR A 728 35.50 6.38 -16.95
CA THR A 728 36.78 5.67 -17.00
C THR A 728 37.09 4.89 -15.72
N THR A 729 36.40 5.14 -14.60
CA THR A 729 36.66 4.47 -13.32
C THR A 729 36.46 2.96 -13.43
N PRO A 730 37.42 2.10 -13.02
CA PRO A 730 37.29 0.65 -13.13
C PRO A 730 36.04 0.07 -12.46
N THR A 731 35.38 -0.92 -13.07
CA THR A 731 34.12 -1.50 -12.52
C THR A 731 34.32 -2.15 -11.16
N LYS A 732 35.44 -2.87 -10.98
CA LYS A 732 35.77 -3.51 -9.70
C LYS A 732 35.90 -2.49 -8.57
N ALA A 733 36.53 -1.33 -8.83
CA ALA A 733 36.65 -0.26 -7.85
C ALA A 733 35.29 0.33 -7.48
N LEU A 734 34.40 0.55 -8.45
CA LEU A 734 33.03 1.02 -8.19
C LEU A 734 32.25 0.04 -7.32
N PHE A 735 32.36 -1.26 -7.59
CA PHE A 735 31.68 -2.28 -6.81
C PHE A 735 32.25 -2.38 -5.40
N ALA A 736 33.58 -2.30 -5.23
CA ALA A 736 34.21 -2.27 -3.92
C ALA A 736 33.72 -1.09 -3.05
N ILE A 737 33.68 0.13 -3.62
CA ILE A 737 33.21 1.33 -2.92
C ILE A 737 31.75 1.20 -2.48
N LEU A 738 30.92 0.55 -3.28
CA LEU A 738 29.49 0.35 -2.98
C LEU A 738 29.20 -0.92 -2.17
N ASN A 739 30.24 -1.70 -1.82
CA ASN A 739 30.11 -3.02 -1.23
C ASN A 739 29.20 -3.96 -2.04
N TRP A 740 29.37 -3.96 -3.36
CA TRP A 740 28.62 -4.81 -4.28
C TRP A 740 29.44 -6.04 -4.68
N LEU A 741 28.82 -7.21 -4.56
CA LEU A 741 29.36 -8.43 -5.12
C LEU A 741 29.35 -8.36 -6.66
N PRO A 742 30.33 -8.98 -7.34
CA PRO A 742 30.22 -9.30 -8.76
C PRO A 742 28.88 -9.94 -9.12
N VAL A 743 28.37 -9.68 -10.32
CA VAL A 743 26.99 -10.05 -10.69
C VAL A 743 26.76 -11.56 -10.74
N ASP A 744 27.79 -12.34 -11.08
CA ASP A 744 27.78 -13.80 -11.08
C ASP A 744 27.78 -14.38 -9.67
N LEU A 745 28.55 -13.80 -8.74
CA LEU A 745 28.50 -14.18 -7.33
C LEU A 745 27.16 -13.79 -6.68
N THR A 746 26.62 -12.63 -7.04
CA THR A 746 25.27 -12.21 -6.64
C THR A 746 24.21 -13.21 -7.12
N ALA A 747 24.32 -13.69 -8.36
CA ALA A 747 23.41 -14.69 -8.92
C ALA A 747 23.48 -16.02 -8.14
N ARG A 748 24.69 -16.53 -7.89
CA ARG A 748 24.90 -17.75 -7.10
C ARG A 748 24.34 -17.59 -5.68
N GLN A 749 24.59 -16.47 -5.03
CA GLN A 749 24.08 -16.18 -3.69
C GLN A 749 22.54 -16.18 -3.66
N LEU A 750 21.88 -15.51 -4.63
CA LEU A 750 20.42 -15.46 -4.71
C LEU A 750 19.81 -16.83 -5.04
N ALA A 751 20.44 -17.59 -5.93
CA ALA A 751 20.02 -18.95 -6.27
C ALA A 751 20.18 -19.89 -5.05
N ALA A 752 21.31 -19.84 -4.34
CA ALA A 752 21.55 -20.63 -3.14
C ALA A 752 20.55 -20.29 -2.02
N ARG A 753 20.29 -19.00 -1.76
CA ARG A 753 19.26 -18.57 -0.79
C ARG A 753 17.88 -19.11 -1.13
N THR A 754 17.53 -19.10 -2.43
CA THR A 754 16.24 -19.65 -2.87
C THR A 754 16.21 -21.16 -2.71
N ALA A 755 17.28 -21.86 -3.07
CA ALA A 755 17.42 -23.31 -2.89
C ALA A 755 17.31 -23.71 -1.41
N LEU A 756 18.00 -23.02 -0.50
CA LEU A 756 17.90 -23.25 0.95
C LEU A 756 16.47 -23.09 1.47
N ARG A 757 15.77 -22.02 1.05
CA ARG A 757 14.35 -21.82 1.39
C ARG A 757 13.47 -22.96 0.89
N LEU A 758 13.77 -23.51 -0.29
CA LEU A 758 13.05 -24.65 -0.84
C LEU A 758 13.42 -25.97 -0.12
N CYS A 759 14.66 -26.13 0.34
CA CYS A 759 15.07 -27.27 1.17
C CYS A 759 14.30 -27.28 2.50
N ALA A 760 14.24 -26.13 3.18
CA ALA A 760 13.54 -25.99 4.46
C ALA A 760 12.04 -26.32 4.37
N THR A 761 11.46 -26.27 3.16
CA THR A 761 10.05 -26.59 2.90
C THR A 761 9.86 -27.94 2.20
N GLY A 762 10.91 -28.75 2.06
CA GLY A 762 10.86 -30.07 1.41
C GLY A 762 10.61 -30.03 -0.10
N MET A 763 10.70 -28.87 -0.74
CA MET A 763 10.39 -28.68 -2.17
C MET A 763 11.64 -28.62 -3.06
N TRP A 764 12.84 -28.63 -2.48
CA TRP A 764 14.08 -28.69 -3.25
C TRP A 764 14.47 -30.14 -3.55
N ASN A 765 14.68 -30.44 -4.84
CA ASN A 765 15.19 -31.72 -5.29
C ASN A 765 16.67 -31.58 -5.68
N PRO A 766 17.63 -31.84 -4.77
CA PRO A 766 19.04 -31.67 -5.07
C PRO A 766 19.49 -32.65 -6.17
N ARG A 767 20.37 -32.18 -7.06
CA ARG A 767 21.00 -32.98 -8.12
C ARG A 767 22.44 -32.51 -8.31
N PRO A 768 23.39 -33.38 -8.68
CA PRO A 768 24.77 -32.98 -8.93
C PRO A 768 24.98 -32.32 -10.31
N TRP A 769 23.90 -32.02 -11.04
CA TRP A 769 23.93 -31.37 -12.35
C TRP A 769 22.84 -30.30 -12.49
N GLY A 770 23.00 -29.47 -13.50
CA GLY A 770 22.04 -28.42 -13.84
C GLY A 770 21.88 -27.41 -12.71
N HIS A 771 20.76 -26.71 -12.68
CA HIS A 771 20.53 -25.64 -11.71
C HIS A 771 20.46 -26.15 -10.26
N ALA A 772 20.00 -27.39 -10.06
CA ALA A 772 19.82 -28.00 -8.75
C ALA A 772 21.13 -28.35 -8.01
N SER A 773 22.28 -28.18 -8.68
CA SER A 773 23.62 -28.36 -8.10
C SER A 773 24.12 -27.16 -7.28
N ILE A 774 23.36 -26.06 -7.18
CA ILE A 774 23.83 -24.81 -6.55
C ILE A 774 24.32 -24.98 -5.10
N LEU A 775 23.67 -25.83 -4.29
CA LEU A 775 24.05 -26.02 -2.89
C LEU A 775 25.36 -26.78 -2.76
N GLU A 776 25.55 -27.83 -3.58
CA GLU A 776 26.81 -28.56 -3.66
C GLU A 776 27.95 -27.66 -4.14
N ASN A 777 27.71 -26.87 -5.19
CA ASN A 777 28.68 -25.87 -5.67
C ASN A 777 29.00 -24.78 -4.65
N ALA A 778 28.07 -24.47 -3.75
CA ALA A 778 28.27 -23.52 -2.66
C ALA A 778 28.95 -24.15 -1.43
N GLY A 779 29.28 -25.45 -1.47
CA GLY A 779 29.88 -26.16 -0.34
C GLY A 779 28.93 -26.42 0.83
N VAL A 780 27.62 -26.28 0.62
CA VAL A 780 26.61 -26.54 1.65
C VAL A 780 26.33 -28.04 1.69
N ARG A 781 26.84 -28.73 2.72
CA ARG A 781 26.69 -30.19 2.90
C ARG A 781 25.53 -30.56 3.80
N ASP A 782 25.35 -29.81 4.90
CA ASP A 782 24.28 -30.01 5.86
C ASP A 782 23.37 -28.78 5.88
N VAL A 783 22.12 -28.98 5.49
CA VAL A 783 21.05 -28.00 5.73
C VAL A 783 20.24 -28.57 6.87
N ILE A 784 20.40 -28.02 8.08
CA ILE A 784 19.50 -28.34 9.19
C ILE A 784 18.14 -27.75 8.79
N PRO A 785 17.14 -28.59 8.42
CA PRO A 785 15.84 -28.10 8.02
C PRO A 785 15.09 -27.78 9.30
N ASP A 786 15.40 -26.63 9.90
CA ASP A 786 14.53 -26.08 10.92
C ASP A 786 13.25 -25.66 10.18
N LEU A 787 12.18 -26.44 10.32
CA LEU A 787 10.82 -26.12 9.86
C LEU A 787 10.26 -24.87 10.59
N ILE A 788 11.05 -24.28 11.47
CA ILE A 788 10.79 -23.04 12.18
C ILE A 788 11.30 -21.89 11.30
N ASP A 789 10.39 -21.34 10.51
CA ASP A 789 10.57 -20.08 9.79
C ASP A 789 11.17 -19.01 10.73
N TYR A 790 12.31 -18.41 10.36
CA TYR A 790 12.76 -17.14 10.93
C TYR A 790 11.86 -16.00 10.42
N CYS A 791 10.58 -16.04 10.82
CA CYS A 791 9.60 -14.95 10.80
C CYS A 791 8.38 -15.27 11.66
N THR A 792 8.56 -15.71 12.90
CA THR A 792 8.02 -15.10 14.13
C THR A 792 8.36 -16.01 15.30
N PRO A 793 9.15 -15.58 16.30
CA PRO A 793 8.94 -16.09 17.64
C PRO A 793 7.45 -15.81 17.94
N LYS A 794 6.65 -16.85 18.16
CA LYS A 794 5.50 -16.71 19.06
C LYS A 794 6.10 -16.71 20.47
N PRO A 795 6.26 -15.56 21.13
CA PRO A 795 6.42 -15.60 22.57
C PRO A 795 5.08 -16.09 23.11
N PHE A 796 5.01 -17.37 23.47
CA PHE A 796 4.11 -17.76 24.53
C PHE A 796 4.67 -17.08 25.79
N LEU A 797 4.04 -15.98 26.20
CA LEU A 797 4.15 -15.48 27.56
C LEU A 797 3.49 -16.53 28.45
N THR A 798 4.24 -17.56 28.82
CA THR A 798 3.77 -18.59 29.75
C THR A 798 3.59 -18.03 31.17
N ARG A 799 4.12 -16.84 31.46
CA ARG A 799 3.90 -16.13 32.72
C ARG A 799 3.47 -14.68 32.47
N ARG A 800 2.33 -14.30 33.06
CA ARG A 800 1.85 -12.91 33.11
C ARG A 800 2.78 -12.12 34.03
N PHE A 801 3.45 -11.12 33.49
CA PHE A 801 4.03 -10.04 34.30
C PHE A 801 2.88 -9.16 34.76
N ILE A 802 2.77 -8.92 36.07
CA ILE A 802 1.72 -8.05 36.59
C ILE A 802 2.18 -6.60 36.38
N THR A 803 1.57 -5.93 35.41
CA THR A 803 1.68 -4.48 35.26
C THR A 803 0.59 -3.84 36.09
N SER A 804 0.98 -3.13 37.14
CA SER A 804 0.03 -2.43 37.99
C SER A 804 0.24 -0.93 37.90
N ILE A 805 -0.82 -0.20 37.55
CA ILE A 805 -0.88 1.26 37.61
C ILE A 805 -1.60 1.57 38.93
N TRP A 806 -0.88 2.08 39.93
CA TRP A 806 -1.47 2.48 41.21
C TRP A 806 -1.18 3.98 41.42
N ASP A 807 -2.23 4.74 41.70
CA ASP A 807 -2.15 5.99 42.45
C ASP A 807 -2.30 5.62 43.93
N GLU A 808 -1.19 5.39 44.63
CA GLU A 808 -1.00 5.74 46.04
C GLU A 808 0.34 5.23 46.61
N VAL A 809 0.85 6.00 47.56
CA VAL A 809 2.17 5.94 48.20
C VAL A 809 2.22 4.82 49.24
N LEU A 810 3.32 4.06 49.28
CA LEU A 810 3.84 3.44 50.51
C LEU A 810 5.33 3.08 50.36
N TRP A 811 6.13 3.58 51.30
CA TRP A 811 7.57 3.35 51.44
C TRP A 811 7.85 2.14 52.34
N THR A 812 8.91 1.39 52.02
CA THR A 812 9.88 0.87 53.02
C THR A 812 11.16 0.35 52.35
N LEU A 813 12.28 0.95 52.78
CA LEU A 813 13.68 0.46 52.91
C LEU A 813 14.19 -0.67 52.00
N HIS A 814 15.27 -0.44 51.22
CA HIS A 814 16.48 -1.30 51.09
C HIS A 814 17.52 -0.73 50.07
N PRO A 815 18.79 -1.20 50.07
CA PRO A 815 19.98 -0.41 49.74
C PRO A 815 20.24 -0.29 48.23
N TYR A 816 20.64 0.89 47.77
CA TYR A 816 20.91 1.16 46.36
C TYR A 816 22.20 0.47 45.89
N VAL A 817 22.14 -0.22 44.75
CA VAL A 817 23.32 -0.62 43.98
C VAL A 817 23.37 0.20 42.69
N TYR A 818 24.48 0.91 42.49
CA TYR A 818 24.69 1.75 41.31
C TYR A 818 25.32 0.93 40.18
N ILE A 819 24.67 0.90 39.02
CA ILE A 819 25.14 0.20 37.82
C ILE A 819 25.72 1.22 36.84
N ARG A 820 27.03 1.18 36.58
CA ARG A 820 27.69 2.02 35.56
C ARG A 820 27.22 1.61 34.16
N MET A 821 26.75 2.56 33.36
CA MET A 821 26.35 2.31 31.97
C MET A 821 27.59 2.22 31.06
N ASP A 822 27.78 1.10 30.35
CA ASP A 822 28.79 0.97 29.27
C ASP A 822 28.67 2.09 28.22
N PRO A 823 29.81 2.47 27.60
CA PRO A 823 29.92 3.49 26.55
C PRO A 823 29.32 3.08 25.18
N GLY A 824 28.47 2.06 25.13
CA GLY A 824 27.94 1.47 23.89
C GLY A 824 26.71 2.15 23.27
N LEU A 825 26.25 3.29 23.80
CA LEU A 825 25.17 4.06 23.19
C LEU A 825 25.80 5.20 22.39
N THR A 826 25.83 5.06 21.06
CA THR A 826 26.33 6.10 20.14
C THR A 826 25.53 7.40 20.25
N ASP A 827 26.12 8.56 19.93
CA ASP A 827 25.50 9.91 19.93
C ASP A 827 24.16 10.04 19.16
N GLY A 828 23.77 9.03 18.38
CA GLY A 828 22.47 8.94 17.69
C GLY A 828 21.38 8.15 18.41
N CYS A 829 21.57 7.73 19.67
CA CYS A 829 20.58 6.94 20.42
C CYS A 829 19.35 7.78 20.80
N SER A 830 18.14 7.28 20.51
CA SER A 830 16.91 7.89 21.00
C SER A 830 16.69 7.65 22.49
N VAL A 831 15.95 8.54 23.15
CA VAL A 831 15.57 8.42 24.57
C VAL A 831 14.92 7.07 24.86
N LEU A 832 14.00 6.62 24.00
CA LEU A 832 13.34 5.32 24.13
C LEU A 832 14.32 4.13 24.05
N GLN A 833 15.33 4.20 23.20
CA GLN A 833 16.35 3.15 23.12
C GLN A 833 17.23 3.12 24.37
N ALA A 834 17.56 4.28 24.94
CA ALA A 834 18.29 4.37 26.21
C ALA A 834 17.47 3.75 27.35
N GLU A 835 16.18 4.07 27.43
CA GLU A 835 15.24 3.56 28.44
C GLU A 835 15.08 2.03 28.36
N ILE A 836 14.88 1.47 27.16
CA ILE A 836 14.77 0.01 26.97
C ILE A 836 16.10 -0.68 27.30
N SER A 837 17.23 -0.06 26.96
CA SER A 837 18.56 -0.58 27.28
C SER A 837 18.84 -0.58 28.78
N ALA A 838 18.37 0.42 29.52
CA ALA A 838 18.46 0.49 30.97
C ALA A 838 17.71 -0.67 31.64
N ILE A 839 16.47 -0.95 31.21
CA ILE A 839 15.67 -2.08 31.71
C ILE A 839 16.38 -3.41 31.43
N ARG A 840 16.92 -3.58 30.21
CA ARG A 840 17.67 -4.79 29.83
C ARG A 840 18.90 -4.97 30.71
N ARG A 841 19.64 -3.89 30.98
CA ARG A 841 20.85 -3.91 31.80
C ARG A 841 20.53 -4.31 33.24
N ALA A 842 19.48 -3.72 33.82
CA ALA A 842 19.03 -4.07 35.16
C ALA A 842 18.76 -5.58 35.27
N ALA A 843 18.02 -6.14 34.30
CA ALA A 843 17.75 -7.57 34.26
C ALA A 843 19.03 -8.42 34.16
N LYS A 844 19.95 -8.08 33.24
CA LYS A 844 21.22 -8.81 33.06
C LYS A 844 22.13 -8.71 34.28
N TRP A 845 22.18 -7.55 34.93
CA TRP A 845 23.01 -7.31 36.10
C TRP A 845 22.51 -8.13 37.30
N LEU A 846 21.20 -8.13 37.55
CA LEU A 846 20.58 -8.92 38.63
C LEU A 846 20.80 -10.43 38.43
N MET A 847 20.72 -10.90 37.19
CA MET A 847 21.05 -12.29 36.84
C MET A 847 22.53 -12.62 37.03
N PHE A 848 23.44 -11.71 36.64
CA PHE A 848 24.89 -11.92 36.73
C PHE A 848 25.36 -12.08 38.19
N TYR A 849 24.84 -11.24 39.10
CA TYR A 849 25.16 -11.31 40.53
C TYR A 849 24.33 -12.35 41.30
N ARG A 850 23.56 -13.19 40.59
CA ARG A 850 22.71 -14.26 41.14
C ARG A 850 21.74 -13.79 42.23
N ILE A 851 21.23 -12.56 42.12
CA ILE A 851 20.17 -12.04 43.00
C ILE A 851 18.84 -12.58 42.45
N LEU A 852 18.60 -13.88 42.68
CA LEU A 852 17.46 -14.65 42.19
C LEU A 852 16.79 -15.34 43.39
N GLY A 853 15.45 -15.33 43.46
CA GLY A 853 14.67 -15.92 44.56
C GLY A 853 13.90 -14.94 45.45
N THR A 854 13.97 -13.64 45.17
CA THR A 854 13.15 -12.58 45.82
C THR A 854 12.40 -11.79 44.75
N ASP A 855 11.15 -11.39 45.02
CA ASP A 855 10.36 -10.59 44.06
C ASP A 855 11.09 -9.29 43.68
N ILE A 856 11.30 -9.10 42.37
CA ILE A 856 12.08 -7.99 41.82
C ILE A 856 11.13 -6.93 41.25
N LEU A 857 11.25 -5.69 41.75
CA LEU A 857 10.55 -4.52 41.23
C LEU A 857 11.50 -3.65 40.40
N ILE A 858 11.24 -3.55 39.09
CA ILE A 858 11.91 -2.61 38.19
C ILE A 858 10.99 -1.40 38.00
N ILE A 859 11.49 -0.23 38.40
CA ILE A 859 10.79 1.04 38.27
C ILE A 859 11.31 1.78 37.03
N THR A 860 10.42 2.31 36.21
CA THR A 860 10.76 3.16 35.04
C THR A 860 9.75 4.28 34.88
N ASP A 861 10.20 5.47 34.50
CA ASP A 861 9.34 6.58 34.10
C ASP A 861 8.94 6.56 32.62
N SER A 862 9.49 5.62 31.85
CA SER A 862 9.16 5.46 30.44
C SER A 862 7.93 4.60 30.21
N GLN A 863 6.78 5.28 30.11
CA GLN A 863 5.55 4.62 29.68
C GLN A 863 5.67 4.02 28.27
N ALA A 864 6.51 4.63 27.42
CA ALA A 864 6.78 4.18 26.06
C ALA A 864 7.61 2.89 26.03
N ALA A 865 8.58 2.72 26.94
CA ALA A 865 9.35 1.49 27.07
C ALA A 865 8.45 0.34 27.54
N ILE A 866 7.55 0.58 28.52
CA ILE A 866 6.59 -0.43 29.00
C ILE A 866 5.63 -0.83 27.87
N LYS A 867 5.03 0.13 27.15
CA LYS A 867 4.16 -0.15 25.99
C LYS A 867 4.91 -0.92 24.89
N SER A 868 6.18 -0.58 24.65
CA SER A 868 7.03 -1.29 23.69
C SER A 868 7.34 -2.72 24.15
N LEU A 869 7.57 -2.96 25.44
CA LEU A 869 7.86 -4.29 26.00
C LEU A 869 6.60 -5.16 26.14
N THR A 870 5.42 -4.57 26.27
CA THR A 870 4.13 -5.29 26.42
C THR A 870 3.37 -5.49 25.11
N GLY A 871 3.72 -4.77 24.04
CA GLY A 871 3.05 -4.93 22.73
C GLY A 871 3.14 -6.34 22.15
N MET A 872 2.04 -6.85 21.57
CA MET A 872 2.00 -8.21 20.97
C MET A 872 3.03 -8.42 19.85
N TYR A 873 3.43 -7.36 19.14
CA TYR A 873 4.36 -7.42 18.02
C TYR A 873 5.43 -6.33 18.14
N THR A 874 6.69 -6.67 17.89
CA THR A 874 7.80 -5.70 17.81
C THR A 874 8.83 -6.14 16.79
N THR A 875 9.28 -5.20 15.94
CA THR A 875 10.35 -5.39 14.96
C THR A 875 11.71 -4.92 15.47
N SER A 876 11.76 -4.32 16.67
CA SER A 876 12.99 -3.81 17.27
C SER A 876 13.77 -4.93 17.96
N SER A 877 15.00 -5.20 17.50
CA SER A 877 15.88 -6.19 18.11
C SER A 877 16.18 -5.87 19.58
N LEU A 878 16.36 -4.58 19.91
CA LEU A 878 16.60 -4.13 21.28
C LEU A 878 15.44 -4.48 22.22
N VAL A 879 14.19 -4.32 21.77
CA VAL A 879 13.00 -4.69 22.54
C VAL A 879 12.92 -6.21 22.70
N GLN A 880 13.24 -6.97 21.64
CA GLN A 880 13.25 -8.45 21.69
C GLN A 880 14.32 -8.98 22.66
N GLU A 881 15.53 -8.40 22.63
CA GLU A 881 16.64 -8.75 23.53
C GLU A 881 16.33 -8.37 24.99
N CYS A 882 15.66 -7.23 25.21
CA CYS A 882 15.20 -6.82 26.54
C CYS A 882 14.14 -7.79 27.08
N ARG A 883 13.15 -8.17 26.28
CA ARG A 883 12.16 -9.20 26.63
C ARG A 883 12.80 -10.54 26.95
N ALA A 884 13.75 -10.99 26.14
CA ALA A 884 14.46 -12.25 26.38
C ALA A 884 15.17 -12.23 27.74
N SER A 885 15.83 -11.12 28.08
CA SER A 885 16.53 -10.96 29.37
C SER A 885 15.56 -10.95 30.56
N LEU A 886 14.43 -10.24 30.44
CA LEU A 886 13.38 -10.23 31.47
C LEU A 886 12.72 -11.59 31.63
N ASN A 887 12.44 -12.29 30.54
CA ASN A 887 11.86 -13.63 30.55
C ASN A 887 12.80 -14.66 31.19
N GLU A 888 14.10 -14.56 30.95
CA GLU A 888 15.09 -15.43 31.58
C GLU A 888 15.12 -15.21 33.10
N MET A 889 15.13 -13.95 33.54
CA MET A 889 15.04 -13.61 34.96
C MET A 889 13.74 -14.11 35.60
N ALA A 890 12.62 -14.00 34.88
CA ALA A 890 11.29 -14.44 35.32
C ALA A 890 11.14 -15.96 35.51
N ARG A 891 12.10 -16.75 35.01
CA ARG A 891 12.14 -18.20 35.30
C ARG A 891 12.48 -18.47 36.76
N HIS A 892 13.21 -17.57 37.41
CA HIS A 892 13.78 -17.77 38.73
C HIS A 892 13.17 -16.88 39.81
N THR A 893 12.48 -15.80 39.45
CA THR A 893 11.83 -14.88 40.39
C THR A 893 10.64 -14.16 39.76
N ASN A 894 9.73 -13.60 40.56
CA ASN A 894 8.71 -12.71 40.01
C ASN A 894 9.33 -11.36 39.68
N VAL A 895 9.02 -10.86 38.48
CA VAL A 895 9.52 -9.58 37.99
C VAL A 895 8.32 -8.65 37.75
N THR A 896 8.31 -7.52 38.43
CA THR A 896 7.28 -6.48 38.28
C THR A 896 7.90 -5.25 37.62
N LEU A 897 7.30 -4.80 36.52
CA LEU A 897 7.64 -3.53 35.87
C LEU A 897 6.61 -2.49 36.30
N LYS A 898 7.04 -1.50 37.09
CA LYS A 898 6.18 -0.41 37.58
C LYS A 898 6.54 0.89 36.89
N TRP A 899 5.51 1.54 36.35
CA TRP A 899 5.63 2.89 35.84
C TRP A 899 5.55 3.91 36.99
N VAL A 900 6.39 4.94 36.95
CA VAL A 900 6.29 6.11 37.83
C VAL A 900 6.32 7.40 37.01
N ARG A 901 5.84 8.50 37.57
CA ARG A 901 5.88 9.79 36.90
C ARG A 901 7.30 10.38 36.93
N GLY A 902 7.83 10.76 35.77
CA GLY A 902 9.11 11.49 35.69
C GLY A 902 9.08 12.80 36.48
N HIS A 903 10.19 13.15 37.12
CA HIS A 903 10.32 14.30 38.04
C HIS A 903 9.35 14.31 39.24
N GLY A 904 8.84 13.14 39.65
CA GLY A 904 8.03 12.97 40.86
C GLY A 904 8.85 12.89 42.16
N SER A 905 8.21 12.54 43.28
CA SER A 905 8.83 12.40 44.61
C SER A 905 9.66 11.12 44.82
N ASP A 906 9.84 10.30 43.77
CA ASP A 906 10.62 9.05 43.84
C ASP A 906 12.13 9.32 43.77
N HIS A 907 12.80 9.25 44.93
CA HIS A 907 14.23 9.53 45.06
C HIS A 907 15.10 8.66 44.13
N GLY A 908 14.79 7.36 44.00
CA GLY A 908 15.54 6.44 43.15
C GLY A 908 15.42 6.74 41.64
N ASN A 909 14.25 7.17 41.16
CA ASN A 909 14.06 7.55 39.77
C ASN A 909 14.82 8.85 39.45
N ASN A 910 14.74 9.84 40.35
CA ASN A 910 15.45 11.11 40.19
C ASN A 910 16.98 10.93 40.20
N THR A 911 17.51 10.04 41.04
CA THR A 911 18.95 9.72 41.03
C THR A 911 19.38 8.98 39.76
N ALA A 912 18.56 8.05 39.26
CA ALA A 912 18.85 7.36 37.99
C ALA A 912 18.85 8.31 36.79
N ASP A 913 17.90 9.25 36.75
CA ASP A 913 17.81 10.28 35.71
C ASP A 913 18.97 11.28 35.78
N GLU A 914 19.40 11.69 36.98
CA GLU A 914 20.59 12.53 37.17
C GLU A 914 21.87 11.82 36.70
N LEU A 915 22.03 10.53 37.01
CA LEU A 915 23.17 9.73 36.57
C LEU A 915 23.19 9.52 35.05
N ALA A 916 22.04 9.28 34.44
CA ALA A 916 21.90 9.21 32.99
C ALA A 916 22.30 10.55 32.33
N ARG A 917 21.87 11.69 32.88
CA ARG A 917 22.28 13.04 32.42
C ARG A 917 23.77 13.29 32.57
N ARG A 918 24.40 12.91 33.69
CA ARG A 918 25.86 13.02 33.85
C ARG A 918 26.64 12.14 32.87
N GLY A 919 26.08 10.99 32.48
CA GLY A 919 26.65 10.11 31.45
C GLY A 919 26.73 10.74 30.06
N THR A 920 25.83 11.69 29.75
CA THR A 920 25.84 12.43 28.47
C THR A 920 26.91 13.52 28.37
N THR A 921 27.61 13.81 29.47
CA THR A 921 28.64 14.87 29.57
C THR A 921 30.08 14.35 29.65
N LEU A 922 30.31 13.03 29.54
CA LEU A 922 31.64 12.42 29.54
C LEU A 922 32.26 12.47 28.12
N SER A 923 33.50 12.96 27.98
CA SER A 923 34.22 13.06 26.70
C SER A 923 34.84 11.72 26.26
N GLU A 924 34.95 11.50 24.95
CA GLU A 924 35.44 10.26 24.29
C GLU A 924 36.81 9.73 24.78
N GLU A 925 37.63 10.53 25.47
CA GLU A 925 38.98 10.15 25.92
C GLU A 925 39.01 9.13 27.08
N ASP A 926 37.89 8.88 27.77
CA ASP A 926 37.80 7.87 28.85
C ASP A 926 37.31 6.48 28.38
N ILE A 927 37.14 6.28 27.07
CA ILE A 927 36.63 5.03 26.48
C ILE A 927 37.80 4.26 25.86
N THR A 928 38.31 3.23 26.54
CA THR A 928 39.22 2.26 25.90
C THR A 928 38.49 1.56 24.74
N PRO A 929 38.98 1.68 23.49
CA PRO A 929 38.28 1.13 22.33
C PRO A 929 38.54 -0.38 22.24
N PHE A 930 37.49 -1.19 22.37
CA PHE A 930 37.50 -2.53 21.80
C PHE A 930 37.06 -2.41 20.33
N CYS A 931 38.00 -2.61 19.42
CA CYS A 931 37.72 -2.70 17.99
C CYS A 931 36.64 -3.76 17.72
N GLY A 932 35.53 -3.33 17.12
CA GLY A 932 34.52 -4.22 16.59
C GLY A 932 35.07 -5.00 15.39
N LEU A 933 35.42 -6.26 15.60
CA LEU A 933 35.49 -7.25 14.54
C LEU A 933 34.05 -7.70 14.16
N PRO A 934 33.72 -7.87 12.88
CA PRO A 934 32.47 -8.47 12.45
C PRO A 934 32.34 -9.91 12.96
N LEU A 935 31.16 -10.25 13.47
CA LEU A 935 30.79 -11.58 13.98
C LEU A 935 30.56 -12.60 12.83
N CYS A 936 31.54 -12.74 11.92
CA CYS A 936 31.56 -13.78 10.88
C CYS A 936 32.84 -14.64 10.89
N MET A 937 33.67 -14.53 11.92
CA MET A 937 34.74 -15.48 12.22
C MET A 937 34.83 -15.62 13.74
N LEU A 938 34.21 -16.66 14.31
CA LEU A 938 34.58 -17.33 15.56
C LEU A 938 33.60 -18.48 15.80
N GLU A 939 33.75 -19.54 15.00
CA GLU A 939 33.53 -20.93 15.41
C GLU A 939 34.20 -21.82 14.34
N ALA A 940 35.52 -21.99 14.51
CA ALA A 940 36.34 -23.10 14.04
C ALA A 940 37.81 -22.80 14.40
N PHE A 941 38.16 -23.03 15.67
CA PHE A 941 39.39 -23.70 16.06
C PHE A 941 39.03 -24.72 17.14
#